data_AF-A0A524KC75-F1
#
_entry.id   AF-A0A524KC75-F1
#
_cell.length_a   1.000
_cell.length_b   1.000
_cell.length_c   1.000
_cell.angle_alpha   90.00
_cell.angle_beta   90.00
_cell.angle_gamma   90.00
#
_symmetry.space_group_name_H-M   'P 1'
#
loop_
_entity.id
_entity.type
_entity.pdbx_description
1 polymer ?
#
loop_
_entity_poly.entity_id
_entity_poly.type
_entity_poly.pdbx_seq_one_letter_code
_entity_poly.pdbx_strand_id
1 'polypeptide(L)'
;MFRSKISTLISRSLISSMLLLVIAGCSDGSDGSDGAAGPPGPAGPPSGSPTATALNIAVDSVTINSAPVVQFTVTNEGGFAYPGLTGSDLRFNIAKLIPGTNGSSTEWQNYIVRDRDGATQGSQERQRSGYPFGTLDDHGDGTYTYTFATDVSNAPCAAPCTDADGNALDVSYQSGLTHRVSIQQGNSSLPEVNAIFDFVPAGGAVTSMREIVKTENCNQCHDKISAHGSRFEMQLCVTCHNPGSWTSTGNTTVDFKVMVHKIHRGENLPSVEAGGDYAIGNHNFSDIVFPQDIRNCTKCHDGSDPDTPQGNNWQVPSIAACGSCHDDIDFAKDGSGEPPVDPDGHPGGIVSDNSECLTCHEENRVAGSVAESHTIPGKVARAYFQLNILEVCGVAVSANPVCAPSSNPTLKFSVTDPTGADTHEFGNAYNIRSDSTDEEFSSSAASLNALVAWDTRDYTNEGGIGALPARASSVNLRTSTAVTDNMDGTFTLNGAAVTPTALAIPGNATGSGAIGLEGHPAYDDGTGAYTVQVPVNSEVSYFAITDSAPTPRRQVVDVPTKCDRCHDVLNVHGNNRNNNGQLCVMCHNPSNTDVGRRPKDAGTGLPDSSMTPDGKKEESVDFKTLIHGLHAASSSNFDGTDAHGFREQGLVVYGFGGSTHDYSHVRFPGALSKCETCHLPDTYTLADRSGSGGANWALPALFGIRGSTVDSAPNAAPDGSDFTAKLANQADDWKYSPTASVCSACHDGTLPREHMTDNGAIFGGAGSEQVMQDTNIESCAVCHGPGKLVDVKLVHDEAFASFLGEFIP
;
A
#
# COMPACT_ATOMS: atom_id res chain seq x y z
N MET A 1 -16.48 37.77 -30.24
CA MET A 1 -17.74 38.21 -30.89
C MET A 1 -18.65 36.99 -31.08
N PHE A 2 -19.85 37.02 -30.49
CA PHE A 2 -21.09 36.24 -30.75
C PHE A 2 -21.07 34.69 -30.62
N ARG A 3 -21.57 34.13 -29.51
CA ARG A 3 -22.95 33.63 -29.20
C ARG A 3 -23.20 32.19 -29.75
N SER A 4 -23.21 31.15 -28.89
CA SER A 4 -24.33 30.59 -28.10
C SER A 4 -25.47 29.97 -28.91
N LYS A 5 -25.77 28.67 -28.70
CA LYS A 5 -27.08 28.19 -28.21
C LYS A 5 -27.13 26.66 -27.94
N ILE A 6 -27.61 26.35 -26.74
CA ILE A 6 -28.17 25.08 -26.26
C ILE A 6 -29.66 25.02 -26.64
N SER A 7 -30.20 23.83 -26.93
CA SER A 7 -31.65 23.55 -26.84
C SER A 7 -31.93 22.08 -26.53
N THR A 8 -32.72 21.93 -25.48
CA THR A 8 -33.41 20.79 -24.87
C THR A 8 -34.35 20.02 -25.82
N LEU A 9 -34.57 18.73 -25.57
CA LEU A 9 -35.78 18.00 -25.99
C LEU A 9 -36.13 16.90 -24.95
N ILE A 10 -37.27 17.09 -24.30
CA ILE A 10 -37.95 16.16 -23.38
C ILE A 10 -39.32 15.80 -24.01
N SER A 11 -39.70 14.55 -23.80
CA SER A 11 -41.07 13.98 -23.80
C SER A 11 -41.81 13.65 -25.10
N ARG A 12 -42.07 12.34 -25.23
CA ARG A 12 -43.23 11.76 -25.92
C ARG A 12 -43.99 10.89 -24.91
N SER A 13 -45.26 11.20 -24.66
CA SER A 13 -46.31 10.20 -24.46
C SER A 13 -47.68 10.82 -24.71
N LEU A 14 -48.44 10.09 -25.52
CA LEU A 14 -49.72 10.33 -26.21
C LEU A 14 -50.50 9.04 -25.84
N ILE A 15 -51.72 9.03 -25.31
CA ILE A 15 -53.02 9.37 -25.92
C ILE A 15 -54.12 9.07 -24.90
N SER A 16 -55.25 9.75 -25.10
CA SER A 16 -56.45 9.85 -24.29
C SER A 16 -57.59 8.89 -24.71
N SER A 17 -58.56 8.70 -23.79
CA SER A 17 -60.03 8.73 -23.98
C SER A 17 -60.91 7.46 -23.87
N MET A 18 -62.14 7.72 -23.37
CA MET A 18 -63.44 6.98 -23.35
C MET A 18 -63.78 6.17 -22.07
N LEU A 19 -64.99 6.17 -21.46
CA LEU A 19 -66.30 6.84 -21.65
C LEU A 19 -67.23 6.54 -20.41
N LEU A 20 -68.10 7.51 -20.06
CA LEU A 20 -69.31 7.56 -19.18
C LEU A 20 -69.89 6.35 -18.40
N LEU A 21 -70.38 6.60 -17.16
CA LEU A 21 -71.82 6.50 -16.79
C LEU A 21 -72.19 7.24 -15.47
N VAL A 22 -73.49 7.51 -15.32
CA VAL A 22 -74.22 8.53 -14.54
C VAL A 22 -74.73 8.04 -13.16
N ILE A 23 -74.70 8.90 -12.12
CA ILE A 23 -75.75 9.01 -11.07
C ILE A 23 -75.95 10.49 -10.70
N ALA A 24 -77.19 10.94 -10.65
CA ALA A 24 -77.63 12.28 -10.25
C ALA A 24 -78.48 12.23 -8.97
N GLY A 25 -78.38 13.24 -8.09
CA GLY A 25 -79.37 13.50 -7.03
C GLY A 25 -78.97 14.56 -5.98
N CYS A 26 -79.65 15.72 -6.03
CA CYS A 26 -79.85 16.78 -5.00
C CYS A 26 -78.63 17.70 -4.67
N SER A 27 -78.60 19.01 -5.00
CA SER A 27 -79.34 20.18 -4.43
C SER A 27 -79.14 20.28 -2.92
N ASP A 28 -78.67 21.35 -2.27
CA ASP A 28 -78.56 22.80 -2.51
C ASP A 28 -77.49 23.40 -1.54
N GLY A 29 -76.95 24.59 -1.83
CA GLY A 29 -76.16 25.36 -0.85
C GLY A 29 -74.84 25.88 -1.42
N SER A 30 -74.80 27.17 -1.75
CA SER A 30 -73.59 27.89 -2.12
C SER A 30 -72.86 28.35 -0.86
N ASP A 31 -71.77 27.66 -0.51
CA ASP A 31 -70.83 28.09 0.52
C ASP A 31 -69.85 29.09 -0.12
N GLY A 32 -69.57 30.19 0.58
CA GLY A 32 -68.69 31.25 0.10
C GLY A 32 -67.27 30.76 -0.19
N SER A 33 -66.53 31.49 -1.03
CA SER A 33 -65.14 31.19 -1.38
C SER A 33 -64.28 30.93 -0.14
N ASP A 34 -63.57 29.80 -0.13
CA ASP A 34 -62.59 29.45 0.90
C ASP A 34 -61.60 30.60 1.11
N GLY A 35 -61.33 30.93 2.37
CA GLY A 35 -60.24 31.84 2.71
C GLY A 35 -58.90 31.27 2.25
N ALA A 36 -57.94 32.14 1.94
CA ALA A 36 -56.59 31.71 1.54
C ALA A 36 -56.02 30.71 2.56
N ALA A 37 -55.44 29.61 2.05
CA ALA A 37 -54.79 28.61 2.90
C ALA A 37 -53.75 29.28 3.80
N GLY A 38 -53.81 29.00 5.10
CA GLY A 38 -52.76 29.42 6.03
C GLY A 38 -51.41 28.84 5.59
N PRO A 39 -50.28 29.50 5.93
CA PRO A 39 -48.96 28.94 5.66
C PRO A 39 -48.85 27.52 6.29
N PRO A 40 -48.19 26.56 5.62
CA PRO A 40 -47.97 25.24 6.20
C PRO A 40 -47.33 25.38 7.59
N GLY A 41 -47.88 24.68 8.58
CA GLY A 41 -47.22 24.57 9.87
C GLY A 41 -45.84 23.93 9.70
N PRO A 42 -44.86 24.24 10.58
CA PRO A 42 -43.57 23.57 10.55
C PRO A 42 -43.76 22.04 10.63
N ALA A 43 -42.96 21.30 9.88
CA ALA A 43 -42.98 19.84 9.92
C ALA A 43 -42.73 19.38 11.37
N GLY A 44 -43.58 18.48 11.87
CA GLY A 44 -43.35 17.85 13.17
C GLY A 44 -42.09 16.99 13.14
N PRO A 45 -41.44 16.72 14.28
CA PRO A 45 -40.27 15.85 14.34
C PRO A 45 -40.60 14.47 13.76
N PRO A 46 -39.72 13.85 12.95
CA PRO A 46 -39.90 12.47 12.55
C PRO A 46 -39.90 11.56 13.78
N SER A 47 -40.91 10.72 13.94
CA SER A 47 -40.93 9.70 15.00
C SER A 47 -40.18 8.45 14.50
N GLY A 48 -38.95 8.27 14.98
CA GLY A 48 -38.06 7.14 14.67
C GLY A 48 -36.64 7.64 14.43
N SER A 49 -35.62 7.02 15.04
CA SER A 49 -34.23 7.37 14.77
C SER A 49 -33.98 7.28 13.26
N PRO A 50 -33.52 8.36 12.61
CA PRO A 50 -33.27 8.31 11.18
C PRO A 50 -32.17 7.28 10.90
N THR A 51 -32.29 6.54 9.79
CA THR A 51 -31.17 5.78 9.25
C THR A 51 -30.08 6.77 8.83
N ALA A 52 -28.83 6.52 9.21
CA ALA A 52 -27.68 7.33 8.83
C ALA A 52 -26.60 6.43 8.22
N THR A 53 -26.03 6.87 7.11
CA THR A 53 -24.84 6.23 6.51
C THR A 53 -23.55 6.92 6.94
N ALA A 54 -23.65 8.15 7.45
CA ALA A 54 -22.57 8.83 8.15
C ALA A 54 -23.13 9.69 9.29
N LEU A 55 -22.33 9.87 10.34
CA LEU A 55 -22.63 10.79 11.44
C LEU A 55 -21.57 11.88 11.49
N ASN A 56 -21.99 13.09 11.87
CA ASN A 56 -21.11 14.21 12.17
C ASN A 56 -21.43 14.73 13.57
N ILE A 57 -20.42 14.77 14.43
CA ILE A 57 -20.51 15.28 15.81
C ILE A 57 -19.70 16.58 15.88
N ALA A 58 -20.35 17.68 16.24
CA ALA A 58 -19.71 18.98 16.42
C ALA A 58 -19.77 19.39 17.90
N VAL A 59 -18.63 19.67 18.52
CA VAL A 59 -18.58 20.20 19.88
C VAL A 59 -18.85 21.70 19.85
N ASP A 60 -19.92 22.14 20.51
CA ASP A 60 -20.36 23.53 20.51
C ASP A 60 -19.67 24.34 21.62
N SER A 61 -19.49 23.75 22.80
CA SER A 61 -18.74 24.37 23.90
C SER A 61 -18.29 23.36 24.94
N VAL A 62 -17.24 23.72 25.68
CA VAL A 62 -16.78 23.00 26.87
C VAL A 62 -16.58 23.98 28.02
N THR A 63 -17.09 23.65 29.20
CA THR A 63 -16.90 24.45 30.42
C THR A 63 -16.32 23.58 31.53
N ILE A 64 -15.34 24.12 32.28
CA ILE A 64 -14.65 23.40 33.35
C ILE A 64 -14.60 24.26 34.60
N ASN A 65 -15.52 23.99 35.54
CA ASN A 65 -15.49 24.54 36.90
C ASN A 65 -15.19 23.45 37.97
N SER A 66 -15.39 22.18 37.59
CA SER A 66 -15.16 20.94 38.34
C SER A 66 -15.11 19.84 37.26
N ALA A 67 -16.05 18.89 37.24
CA ALA A 67 -16.27 18.01 36.10
C ALA A 67 -16.56 18.82 34.82
N PRO A 68 -15.87 18.51 33.69
CA PRO A 68 -16.15 19.14 32.41
C PRO A 68 -17.61 18.91 31.96
N VAL A 69 -18.21 19.97 31.39
CA VAL A 69 -19.51 19.90 30.72
C VAL A 69 -19.31 20.25 29.25
N VAL A 70 -19.69 19.33 28.36
CA VAL A 70 -19.57 19.42 26.91
C VAL A 70 -20.97 19.54 26.30
N GLN A 71 -21.20 20.59 25.52
CA GLN A 71 -22.38 20.71 24.67
C GLN A 71 -21.97 20.38 23.24
N PHE A 72 -22.76 19.54 22.56
CA PHE A 72 -22.44 19.10 21.20
C PHE A 72 -23.70 18.81 20.38
N THR A 73 -23.55 18.88 19.07
CA THR A 73 -24.62 18.65 18.09
C THR A 73 -24.27 17.46 17.21
N VAL A 74 -25.25 16.60 16.90
CA VAL A 74 -25.10 15.45 16.00
C VAL A 74 -26.01 15.57 14.80
N THR A 75 -25.45 15.33 13.62
CA THR A 75 -26.15 15.35 12.33
C THR A 75 -25.82 14.11 11.50
N ASN A 76 -26.71 13.74 10.57
CA ASN A 76 -26.46 12.66 9.60
C ASN A 76 -25.81 13.20 8.30
N GLU A 77 -25.62 12.32 7.30
CA GLU A 77 -25.04 12.67 5.99
C GLU A 77 -25.81 13.78 5.23
N GLY A 78 -27.09 13.95 5.52
CA GLY A 78 -27.93 15.00 4.94
C GLY A 78 -27.89 16.33 5.70
N GLY A 79 -27.14 16.41 6.81
CA GLY A 79 -27.10 17.56 7.70
C GLY A 79 -28.33 17.70 8.61
N PHE A 80 -29.18 16.67 8.69
CA PHE A 80 -30.34 16.67 9.59
C PHE A 80 -29.92 16.29 11.00
N ALA A 81 -30.56 16.91 12.00
CA ALA A 81 -30.39 16.59 13.41
C ALA A 81 -30.61 15.09 13.69
N TYR A 82 -29.73 14.52 14.53
CA TYR A 82 -29.76 13.11 14.91
C TYR A 82 -29.96 12.94 16.43
N PRO A 83 -31.21 12.94 16.93
CA PRO A 83 -31.51 12.63 18.33
C PRO A 83 -31.50 11.11 18.60
N GLY A 84 -31.51 10.72 19.86
CA GLY A 84 -31.66 9.35 20.32
C GLY A 84 -30.37 8.57 20.56
N LEU A 85 -29.19 9.21 20.50
CA LEU A 85 -27.95 8.58 20.94
C LEU A 85 -27.96 8.36 22.46
N THR A 86 -27.52 7.18 22.86
CA THR A 86 -27.48 6.77 24.26
C THR A 86 -26.04 6.70 24.77
N GLY A 87 -25.88 6.61 26.10
CA GLY A 87 -24.55 6.44 26.70
C GLY A 87 -23.82 5.16 26.28
N SER A 88 -24.55 4.14 25.78
CA SER A 88 -23.92 2.96 25.17
C SER A 88 -23.27 3.25 23.82
N ASP A 89 -23.75 4.25 23.07
CA ASP A 89 -23.23 4.57 21.74
C ASP A 89 -21.91 5.34 21.81
N LEU A 90 -21.73 6.15 22.86
CA LEU A 90 -20.68 7.16 22.95
C LEU A 90 -19.60 6.86 23.99
N ARG A 91 -18.40 7.40 23.74
CA ARG A 91 -17.28 7.43 24.68
C ARG A 91 -16.66 8.81 24.68
N PHE A 92 -16.17 9.26 25.84
CA PHE A 92 -15.67 10.61 26.04
C PHE A 92 -14.26 10.61 26.62
N ASN A 93 -13.36 11.41 26.05
CA ASN A 93 -11.98 11.55 26.50
C ASN A 93 -11.64 13.03 26.73
N ILE A 94 -10.74 13.30 27.68
CA ILE A 94 -10.20 14.64 27.90
C ILE A 94 -8.71 14.58 28.30
N ALA A 95 -7.90 15.43 27.67
CA ALA A 95 -6.46 15.54 27.91
C ALA A 95 -5.98 17.00 27.88
N LYS A 96 -4.85 17.30 28.52
CA LYS A 96 -4.13 18.58 28.41
C LYS A 96 -2.86 18.42 27.57
N LEU A 97 -2.46 19.48 26.88
CA LEU A 97 -1.18 19.53 26.16
C LEU A 97 -0.14 20.23 27.04
N ILE A 98 0.79 19.45 27.58
CA ILE A 98 1.91 19.94 28.39
C ILE A 98 2.96 20.56 27.47
N PRO A 99 3.44 21.78 27.75
CA PRO A 99 4.57 22.36 27.02
C PRO A 99 5.84 21.55 27.19
N GLY A 100 6.62 21.41 26.12
CA GLY A 100 7.93 20.77 26.22
C GLY A 100 8.92 21.60 27.04
N THR A 101 9.78 20.92 27.79
CA THR A 101 10.89 21.52 28.56
C THR A 101 12.21 20.83 28.23
N ASN A 102 13.33 21.53 28.39
CA ASN A 102 14.68 21.00 28.15
C ASN A 102 14.81 20.31 26.78
N GLY A 103 14.42 20.99 25.71
CA GLY A 103 14.47 20.47 24.33
C GLY A 103 13.39 19.45 23.96
N SER A 104 12.58 18.98 24.91
CA SER A 104 11.48 18.05 24.63
C SER A 104 10.35 18.73 23.84
N SER A 105 9.62 17.94 23.05
CA SER A 105 8.40 18.41 22.37
C SER A 105 7.20 18.52 23.34
N THR A 106 6.10 19.15 22.91
CA THR A 106 4.83 19.15 23.66
C THR A 106 4.29 17.74 23.86
N GLU A 107 3.57 17.45 24.95
CA GLU A 107 3.09 16.10 25.24
C GLU A 107 1.64 16.10 25.72
N TRP A 108 0.82 15.18 25.21
CA TRP A 108 -0.54 15.00 25.72
C TRP A 108 -0.50 14.30 27.08
N GLN A 109 -1.32 14.73 28.03
CA GLN A 109 -1.55 14.04 29.29
C GLN A 109 -3.04 13.84 29.50
N ASN A 110 -3.45 12.58 29.54
CA ASN A 110 -4.84 12.19 29.79
C ASN A 110 -5.21 12.43 31.26
N TYR A 111 -6.41 12.96 31.51
CA TYR A 111 -6.95 13.10 32.88
C TYR A 111 -7.63 11.82 33.38
N ILE A 112 -8.01 10.94 32.45
CA ILE A 112 -8.66 9.66 32.73
C ILE A 112 -7.61 8.58 32.58
N VAL A 113 -6.99 8.20 33.69
CA VAL A 113 -5.99 7.13 33.76
C VAL A 113 -6.51 5.95 34.56
N ARG A 114 -5.99 4.76 34.27
CA ARG A 114 -6.30 3.53 35.00
C ARG A 114 -5.05 2.71 35.23
N ASP A 115 -5.06 1.92 36.30
CA ASP A 115 -4.14 0.82 36.48
C ASP A 115 -4.62 -0.38 35.66
N ARG A 116 -3.69 -0.98 34.91
CA ARG A 116 -3.86 -2.28 34.28
C ARG A 116 -2.60 -3.10 34.53
N ASP A 117 -2.75 -4.13 35.36
CA ASP A 117 -1.70 -5.09 35.67
C ASP A 117 -0.41 -4.42 36.20
N GLY A 118 -0.54 -3.35 36.99
CA GLY A 118 0.57 -2.60 37.58
C GLY A 118 1.15 -1.52 36.67
N ALA A 119 0.52 -1.22 35.54
CA ALA A 119 0.93 -0.16 34.61
C ALA A 119 -0.15 0.91 34.44
N THR A 120 0.28 2.16 34.28
CA THR A 120 -0.63 3.27 33.98
C THR A 120 -1.05 3.24 32.51
N GLN A 121 -2.34 3.41 32.23
CA GLN A 121 -2.87 3.57 30.88
C GLN A 121 -3.85 4.73 30.79
N GLY A 122 -3.69 5.56 29.76
CA GLY A 122 -4.71 6.50 29.31
C GLY A 122 -6.02 5.79 28.97
N SER A 123 -7.14 6.44 29.27
CA SER A 123 -8.47 5.86 29.12
C SER A 123 -9.50 6.89 28.69
N GLN A 124 -10.76 6.44 28.64
CA GLN A 124 -11.91 7.25 28.29
C GLN A 124 -13.12 6.81 29.11
N GLU A 125 -14.03 7.74 29.35
CA GLU A 125 -15.33 7.46 29.93
C GLU A 125 -16.18 6.67 28.93
N ARG A 126 -16.79 5.58 29.41
CA ARG A 126 -17.70 4.76 28.62
C ARG A 126 -18.62 3.97 29.52
N GLN A 127 -19.83 3.70 29.05
CA GLN A 127 -20.82 2.92 29.78
C GLN A 127 -20.46 1.42 29.78
N ARG A 128 -19.46 1.04 30.56
CA ARG A 128 -18.99 -0.35 30.75
C ARG A 128 -18.47 -0.55 32.17
N SER A 129 -18.66 -1.74 32.72
CA SER A 129 -18.10 -2.11 34.02
C SER A 129 -16.59 -1.82 34.10
N GLY A 130 -16.17 -1.18 35.20
CA GLY A 130 -14.78 -0.78 35.43
C GLY A 130 -14.36 0.54 34.77
N TYR A 131 -15.28 1.27 34.15
CA TYR A 131 -15.03 2.59 33.55
C TYR A 131 -15.93 3.66 34.19
N PRO A 132 -15.40 4.88 34.41
CA PRO A 132 -16.27 6.01 34.74
C PRO A 132 -17.18 6.32 33.55
N PHE A 133 -18.38 6.81 33.84
CA PHE A 133 -19.27 7.38 32.85
C PHE A 133 -20.13 8.44 33.51
N GLY A 134 -20.15 9.61 32.89
CA GLY A 134 -20.89 10.79 33.31
C GLY A 134 -22.38 10.71 33.01
N THR A 135 -23.01 11.88 32.91
CA THR A 135 -24.42 12.02 32.55
C THR A 135 -24.54 12.59 31.14
N LEU A 136 -25.20 11.85 30.26
CA LEU A 136 -25.59 12.29 28.92
C LEU A 136 -27.06 12.72 28.93
N ASP A 137 -27.33 13.94 28.49
CA ASP A 137 -28.67 14.49 28.26
C ASP A 137 -28.88 14.69 26.76
N ASP A 138 -29.91 14.06 26.20
CA ASP A 138 -30.37 14.24 24.83
C ASP A 138 -31.56 15.20 24.85
N HIS A 139 -31.41 16.35 24.20
CA HIS A 139 -32.46 17.37 24.21
C HIS A 139 -33.57 17.09 23.17
N GLY A 140 -33.44 16.02 22.39
CA GLY A 140 -34.46 15.55 21.43
C GLY A 140 -34.44 16.26 20.08
N ASP A 141 -33.51 17.19 19.87
CA ASP A 141 -33.37 18.00 18.65
C ASP A 141 -32.02 17.83 17.95
N GLY A 142 -31.27 16.78 18.33
CA GLY A 142 -29.91 16.51 17.84
C GLY A 142 -28.82 17.24 18.62
N THR A 143 -29.17 18.07 19.61
CA THR A 143 -28.22 18.64 20.56
C THR A 143 -28.18 17.83 21.85
N TYR A 144 -27.00 17.80 22.47
CA TYR A 144 -26.70 16.98 23.64
C TYR A 144 -25.84 17.73 24.64
N THR A 145 -25.98 17.38 25.91
CA THR A 145 -25.07 17.78 26.98
C THR A 145 -24.45 16.55 27.63
N TYR A 146 -23.12 16.51 27.73
CA TYR A 146 -22.41 15.51 28.51
C TYR A 146 -21.65 16.16 29.67
N THR A 147 -21.94 15.72 30.90
CA THR A 147 -21.17 16.09 32.09
C THR A 147 -20.32 14.90 32.50
N PHE A 148 -18.99 15.05 32.47
CA PHE A 148 -18.04 13.99 32.83
C PHE A 148 -18.24 13.48 34.26
N ALA A 149 -17.94 12.21 34.50
CA ALA A 149 -17.82 11.67 35.87
C ALA A 149 -16.48 12.05 36.51
N THR A 150 -15.42 12.14 35.72
CA THR A 150 -14.10 12.57 36.15
C THR A 150 -14.08 14.09 36.34
N ASP A 151 -13.84 14.51 37.59
CA ASP A 151 -13.53 15.90 37.90
C ASP A 151 -12.06 16.20 37.61
N VAL A 152 -11.78 16.90 36.51
CA VAL A 152 -10.40 17.21 36.13
C VAL A 152 -9.71 18.15 37.13
N SER A 153 -10.46 18.98 37.87
CA SER A 153 -9.89 19.86 38.89
C SER A 153 -9.29 19.10 40.08
N ASN A 154 -9.68 17.84 40.25
CA ASN A 154 -9.13 16.91 41.22
C ASN A 154 -9.02 15.51 40.59
N ALA A 155 -8.36 15.43 39.43
CA ALA A 155 -8.29 14.21 38.63
C ALA A 155 -7.68 13.05 39.43
N PRO A 156 -8.35 11.88 39.51
CA PRO A 156 -7.79 10.73 40.19
C PRO A 156 -6.64 10.12 39.39
N CYS A 157 -5.53 9.83 40.06
CA CYS A 157 -4.40 9.08 39.50
C CYS A 157 -3.95 8.06 40.55
N ALA A 158 -4.60 6.89 40.52
CA ALA A 158 -4.22 5.80 41.41
C ALA A 158 -2.82 5.26 41.04
N ALA A 159 -2.15 4.65 42.01
CA ALA A 159 -0.85 4.01 41.78
C ALA A 159 -0.93 3.03 40.58
N PRO A 160 0.11 2.96 39.73
CA PRO A 160 1.44 3.56 39.95
C PRO A 160 1.49 5.07 39.67
N CYS A 161 0.62 5.61 38.82
CA CYS A 161 0.63 7.04 38.43
C CYS A 161 2.01 7.50 37.92
N THR A 162 2.68 6.62 37.16
CA THR A 162 3.98 6.89 36.54
C THR A 162 3.98 6.54 35.06
N ASP A 163 4.97 7.04 34.34
CA ASP A 163 5.43 6.48 33.07
C ASP A 163 6.15 5.13 33.27
N ALA A 164 6.70 4.58 32.19
CA ALA A 164 7.41 3.30 32.18
C ALA A 164 8.73 3.31 32.98
N ASP A 165 9.37 4.48 33.11
CA ASP A 165 10.63 4.67 33.83
C ASP A 165 10.42 5.00 35.32
N GLY A 166 9.16 5.16 35.75
CA GLY A 166 8.78 5.43 37.12
C GLY A 166 8.69 6.93 37.46
N ASN A 167 8.74 7.82 36.48
CA ASN A 167 8.52 9.25 36.72
C ASN A 167 7.03 9.53 36.95
N ALA A 168 6.72 10.34 37.95
CA ALA A 168 5.35 10.66 38.32
C ALA A 168 4.64 11.48 37.24
N LEU A 169 3.38 11.14 36.96
CA LEU A 169 2.56 11.87 35.99
C LEU A 169 2.00 13.17 36.58
N ASP A 170 2.04 14.25 35.80
CA ASP A 170 1.35 15.49 36.15
C ASP A 170 -0.08 15.49 35.59
N VAL A 171 -1.03 14.94 36.33
CA VAL A 171 -2.47 15.03 35.99
C VAL A 171 -3.15 16.29 36.53
N SER A 172 -2.41 17.28 37.03
CA SER A 172 -3.01 18.49 37.61
C SER A 172 -3.75 19.32 36.56
N TYR A 173 -4.85 19.95 36.94
CA TYR A 173 -5.58 20.85 36.06
C TYR A 173 -4.87 22.20 35.92
N GLN A 174 -4.65 22.63 34.67
CA GLN A 174 -3.97 23.87 34.33
C GLN A 174 -4.76 24.59 33.25
N SER A 175 -5.73 25.40 33.67
CA SER A 175 -6.72 26.06 32.79
C SER A 175 -6.14 26.96 31.68
N GLY A 176 -4.88 27.37 31.79
CA GLY A 176 -4.17 28.15 30.77
C GLY A 176 -3.57 27.34 29.63
N LEU A 177 -3.54 26.00 29.71
CA LEU A 177 -3.04 25.12 28.65
C LEU A 177 -4.14 24.74 27.67
N THR A 178 -3.74 24.35 26.46
CA THR A 178 -4.63 23.70 25.49
C THR A 178 -5.14 22.37 26.07
N HIS A 179 -6.44 22.14 25.96
CA HIS A 179 -7.12 20.90 26.28
C HIS A 179 -7.77 20.35 25.02
N ARG A 180 -7.87 19.02 24.95
CA ARG A 180 -8.59 18.30 23.91
C ARG A 180 -9.72 17.49 24.54
N VAL A 181 -10.93 17.66 24.02
CA VAL A 181 -12.03 16.71 24.24
C VAL A 181 -12.22 15.89 22.98
N SER A 182 -12.42 14.59 23.15
CA SER A 182 -12.78 13.69 22.06
C SER A 182 -14.08 12.96 22.37
N ILE A 183 -14.97 12.87 21.39
CA ILE A 183 -16.21 12.09 21.44
C ILE A 183 -16.12 10.99 20.39
N GLN A 184 -16.23 9.73 20.79
CA GLN A 184 -16.20 8.59 19.89
C GLN A 184 -17.59 7.93 19.85
N GLN A 185 -18.15 7.77 18.66
CA GLN A 185 -19.11 6.70 18.35
C GLN A 185 -18.32 5.55 17.71
N GLY A 186 -18.53 4.35 18.23
CA GLY A 186 -18.00 3.11 17.66
C GLY A 186 -18.37 1.88 18.49
N ASN A 187 -19.51 1.93 19.18
CA ASN A 187 -19.99 0.92 20.14
C ASN A 187 -21.27 0.21 19.71
N SER A 188 -21.88 0.68 18.64
CA SER A 188 -23.14 0.18 18.08
C SER A 188 -22.99 0.04 16.57
N SER A 189 -24.04 -0.44 15.92
CA SER A 189 -24.09 -0.57 14.45
C SER A 189 -24.21 0.77 13.70
N LEU A 190 -24.23 1.89 14.42
CA LEU A 190 -24.23 3.22 13.80
C LEU A 190 -22.87 3.53 13.17
N PRO A 191 -22.81 4.43 12.16
CA PRO A 191 -21.56 4.83 11.52
C PRO A 191 -20.53 5.37 12.53
N GLU A 192 -19.31 4.84 12.45
CA GLU A 192 -18.19 5.26 13.30
C GLU A 192 -17.83 6.73 13.04
N VAL A 193 -17.65 7.49 14.12
CA VAL A 193 -17.24 8.90 14.05
C VAL A 193 -16.46 9.31 15.30
N ASN A 194 -15.43 10.12 15.11
CA ASN A 194 -14.73 10.81 16.20
C ASN A 194 -14.91 12.32 16.02
N ALA A 195 -15.33 13.02 17.09
CA ALA A 195 -15.19 14.47 17.19
C ALA A 195 -13.97 14.81 18.03
N ILE A 196 -13.21 15.80 17.58
CA ILE A 196 -12.03 16.32 18.27
C ILE A 196 -12.24 17.82 18.46
N PHE A 197 -12.03 18.32 19.67
CA PHE A 197 -12.17 19.74 19.96
C PHE A 197 -11.09 20.24 20.90
N ASP A 198 -10.28 21.17 20.41
CA ASP A 198 -9.23 21.83 21.18
C ASP A 198 -9.68 23.20 21.69
N PHE A 199 -9.39 23.49 22.95
CA PHE A 199 -9.77 24.74 23.60
C PHE A 199 -8.85 25.10 24.76
N VAL A 200 -8.86 26.36 25.18
CA VAL A 200 -8.19 26.81 26.41
C VAL A 200 -9.28 27.12 27.44
N PRO A 201 -9.39 26.37 28.55
CA PRO A 201 -10.46 26.57 29.54
C PRO A 201 -10.52 27.99 30.12
N ALA A 202 -9.40 28.69 30.22
CA ALA A 202 -9.34 30.09 30.66
C ALA A 202 -9.88 31.12 29.64
N GLY A 203 -10.37 30.69 28.47
CA GLY A 203 -11.01 31.55 27.46
C GLY A 203 -10.05 32.19 26.44
N GLY A 204 -8.81 31.68 26.34
CA GLY A 204 -7.82 32.12 25.36
C GLY A 204 -7.94 31.41 24.01
N ALA A 205 -7.26 31.94 22.98
CA ALA A 205 -7.08 31.23 21.73
C ALA A 205 -6.15 30.03 21.93
N VAL A 206 -6.39 28.93 21.19
CA VAL A 206 -5.46 27.81 21.11
C VAL A 206 -4.22 28.26 20.34
N THR A 207 -3.10 28.40 21.04
CA THR A 207 -1.81 28.80 20.45
C THR A 207 -0.76 27.69 20.49
N SER A 208 -0.98 26.64 21.30
CA SER A 208 -0.14 25.45 21.37
C SER A 208 -0.92 24.26 20.83
N MET A 209 -0.33 23.53 19.89
CA MET A 209 -0.92 22.40 19.17
C MET A 209 0.09 21.26 19.02
N ARG A 210 -0.39 20.07 18.66
CA ARG A 210 0.43 18.88 18.37
C ARG A 210 -0.16 18.05 17.21
N GLU A 211 -0.44 18.73 16.11
CA GLU A 211 -0.88 18.17 14.82
C GLU A 211 0.35 17.86 13.96
N ILE A 212 0.94 16.68 14.20
CA ILE A 212 2.18 16.23 13.54
C ILE A 212 1.88 15.28 12.37
N VAL A 213 0.91 14.38 12.53
CA VAL A 213 0.47 13.45 11.49
C VAL A 213 -1.05 13.40 11.46
N LYS A 214 -1.61 13.12 10.29
CA LYS A 214 -3.06 12.94 10.11
C LYS A 214 -3.41 11.53 9.64
N THR A 215 -4.67 11.17 9.77
CA THR A 215 -5.17 9.81 9.52
C THR A 215 -4.95 9.35 8.09
N GLU A 216 -5.04 10.27 7.14
CA GLU A 216 -4.85 10.02 5.72
C GLU A 216 -3.43 9.56 5.41
N ASN A 217 -2.42 10.02 6.17
CA ASN A 217 -1.02 9.63 5.95
C ASN A 217 -0.84 8.13 6.22
N CYS A 218 -1.46 7.61 7.28
CA CYS A 218 -1.46 6.18 7.61
C CYS A 218 -2.26 5.36 6.57
N ASN A 219 -3.42 5.90 6.16
CA ASN A 219 -4.33 5.22 5.23
C ASN A 219 -3.81 5.11 3.80
N GLN A 220 -2.71 5.80 3.46
CA GLN A 220 -1.98 5.52 2.22
C GLN A 220 -1.60 4.03 2.12
N CYS A 221 -1.27 3.38 3.25
CA CYS A 221 -0.98 1.95 3.33
C CYS A 221 -2.15 1.16 3.93
N HIS A 222 -2.77 1.68 4.99
CA HIS A 222 -3.73 0.92 5.81
C HIS A 222 -5.18 0.90 5.30
N ASP A 223 -5.52 1.64 4.23
CA ASP A 223 -6.88 1.90 3.74
C ASP A 223 -7.80 2.61 4.76
N LYS A 224 -8.08 1.94 5.87
CA LYS A 224 -8.72 2.49 7.08
C LYS A 224 -8.05 1.87 8.30
N ILE A 225 -7.07 2.56 8.87
CA ILE A 225 -6.45 2.13 10.11
C ILE A 225 -7.50 2.07 11.22
N SER A 226 -7.64 0.91 11.86
CA SER A 226 -8.53 0.75 13.01
C SER A 226 -7.84 -0.10 14.07
N ALA A 227 -7.87 0.37 15.31
CA ALA A 227 -7.36 -0.33 16.47
C ALA A 227 -8.43 -0.43 17.55
N HIS A 228 -8.31 -1.45 18.40
CA HIS A 228 -9.21 -1.68 19.52
C HIS A 228 -10.70 -1.77 19.13
N GLY A 229 -10.97 -2.33 17.94
CA GLY A 229 -12.29 -2.54 17.37
C GLY A 229 -12.78 -1.42 16.46
N SER A 230 -12.67 -0.16 16.88
CA SER A 230 -13.35 0.96 16.20
C SER A 230 -12.65 2.32 16.29
N ARG A 231 -11.37 2.38 16.72
CA ARG A 231 -10.63 3.65 16.84
C ARG A 231 -9.72 3.86 15.64
N PHE A 232 -9.89 4.99 14.96
CA PHE A 232 -9.22 5.23 13.67
C PHE A 232 -8.61 6.63 13.52
N GLU A 233 -8.80 7.55 14.49
CA GLU A 233 -8.35 8.95 14.36
C GLU A 233 -7.06 9.20 15.14
N MET A 234 -6.01 9.71 14.48
CA MET A 234 -4.70 9.96 15.08
C MET A 234 -4.78 10.93 16.26
N GLN A 235 -5.62 11.95 16.16
CA GLN A 235 -5.87 12.93 17.22
C GLN A 235 -6.50 12.32 18.48
N LEU A 236 -7.22 11.21 18.37
CA LEU A 236 -7.71 10.42 19.50
C LEU A 236 -6.64 9.46 20.02
N CYS A 237 -5.89 8.81 19.12
CA CYS A 237 -4.83 7.88 19.49
C CYS A 237 -3.84 8.51 20.47
N VAL A 238 -3.35 9.72 20.15
CA VAL A 238 -2.32 10.42 20.95
C VAL A 238 -2.79 10.88 22.33
N THR A 239 -4.09 10.97 22.60
CA THR A 239 -4.58 11.30 23.95
C THR A 239 -4.56 10.08 24.87
N CYS A 240 -4.56 8.86 24.33
CA CYS A 240 -4.37 7.62 25.10
C CYS A 240 -2.92 7.11 25.04
N HIS A 241 -2.31 7.12 23.87
CA HIS A 241 -0.93 6.71 23.62
C HIS A 241 0.01 7.90 23.83
N ASN A 242 0.24 8.22 25.09
CA ASN A 242 1.06 9.33 25.55
C ASN A 242 2.16 8.83 26.51
N PRO A 243 3.15 9.66 26.91
CA PRO A 243 4.28 9.24 27.75
C PRO A 243 3.89 8.52 29.04
N GLY A 244 2.73 8.86 29.62
CA GLY A 244 2.24 8.22 30.83
C GLY A 244 1.55 6.87 30.63
N SER A 245 1.55 6.31 29.42
CA SER A 245 0.89 5.04 29.11
C SER A 245 1.87 3.95 28.74
N TRP A 246 1.77 2.81 29.41
CA TRP A 246 2.70 1.69 29.24
C TRP A 246 2.07 0.33 29.61
N THR A 247 2.80 -0.75 29.35
CA THR A 247 2.42 -2.12 29.73
C THR A 247 3.45 -2.70 30.69
N SER A 248 2.99 -3.42 31.71
CA SER A 248 3.86 -4.01 32.73
C SER A 248 4.76 -5.12 32.21
N THR A 249 4.35 -5.82 31.15
CA THR A 249 5.23 -6.74 30.42
C THR A 249 6.39 -5.95 29.83
N GLY A 250 7.61 -6.21 30.33
CA GLY A 250 8.84 -5.58 29.88
C GLY A 250 8.92 -4.07 30.10
N ASN A 251 8.08 -3.49 30.96
CA ASN A 251 7.95 -2.02 31.15
C ASN A 251 7.85 -1.26 29.81
N THR A 252 7.11 -1.80 28.85
CA THR A 252 7.08 -1.24 27.49
C THR A 252 6.18 -0.02 27.42
N THR A 253 6.76 1.14 27.09
CA THR A 253 5.98 2.35 26.78
C THR A 253 5.10 2.14 25.55
N VAL A 254 3.89 2.69 25.59
CA VAL A 254 3.00 2.78 24.43
C VAL A 254 2.74 4.23 24.04
N ASP A 255 3.65 5.14 24.37
CA ASP A 255 3.65 6.50 23.82
C ASP A 255 3.68 6.45 22.29
N PHE A 256 2.77 7.16 21.63
CA PHE A 256 2.53 7.05 20.20
C PHE A 256 3.80 7.25 19.38
N LYS A 257 4.65 8.22 19.78
CA LYS A 257 5.92 8.52 19.08
C LYS A 257 6.93 7.37 19.14
N VAL A 258 6.94 6.59 20.22
CA VAL A 258 7.85 5.44 20.38
C VAL A 258 7.25 4.21 19.74
N MET A 259 5.97 3.95 20.04
CA MET A 259 5.24 2.78 19.60
C MET A 259 5.18 2.68 18.08
N VAL A 260 4.77 3.75 17.40
CA VAL A 260 4.58 3.72 15.95
C VAL A 260 5.91 3.50 15.24
N HIS A 261 7.00 4.15 15.66
CA HIS A 261 8.32 3.93 15.07
C HIS A 261 8.82 2.50 15.29
N LYS A 262 8.73 1.95 16.51
CA LYS A 262 9.13 0.56 16.79
C LYS A 262 8.33 -0.45 15.98
N ILE A 263 6.99 -0.28 15.87
CA ILE A 263 6.15 -1.15 15.04
C ILE A 263 6.62 -1.15 13.58
N HIS A 264 6.90 0.02 13.00
CA HIS A 264 7.32 0.11 11.60
C HIS A 264 8.79 -0.24 11.38
N ARG A 265 9.65 -0.15 12.41
CA ARG A 265 11.02 -0.65 12.32
C ARG A 265 11.04 -2.18 12.39
N GLY A 266 10.14 -2.78 13.18
CA GLY A 266 9.78 -4.19 13.15
C GLY A 266 10.99 -5.13 13.19
N GLU A 267 11.13 -6.00 12.18
CA GLU A 267 12.21 -7.00 12.10
C GLU A 267 13.61 -6.38 12.07
N ASN A 268 13.71 -5.11 11.62
CA ASN A 268 14.96 -4.39 11.48
C ASN A 268 15.30 -3.57 12.74
N LEU A 269 14.55 -3.71 13.84
CA LEU A 269 14.96 -3.15 15.11
C LEU A 269 16.27 -3.82 15.55
N PRO A 270 17.31 -3.06 15.93
CA PRO A 270 18.56 -3.64 16.43
C PRO A 270 18.34 -4.68 17.54
N SER A 271 17.39 -4.43 18.46
CA SER A 271 17.02 -5.39 19.51
C SER A 271 16.38 -6.69 18.98
N VAL A 272 15.62 -6.63 17.88
CA VAL A 272 15.01 -7.79 17.23
C VAL A 272 16.03 -8.57 16.41
N GLU A 273 16.92 -7.88 15.68
CA GLU A 273 18.05 -8.49 14.97
C GLU A 273 19.01 -9.21 15.94
N ALA A 274 19.14 -8.71 17.17
CA ALA A 274 19.89 -9.35 18.25
C ALA A 274 19.18 -10.59 18.86
N GLY A 275 18.01 -10.97 18.36
CA GLY A 275 17.21 -12.12 18.81
C GLY A 275 16.21 -11.81 19.92
N GLY A 276 15.95 -10.53 20.21
CA GLY A 276 14.87 -10.08 21.08
C GLY A 276 13.52 -10.01 20.39
N ASP A 277 12.50 -9.58 21.13
CA ASP A 277 11.14 -9.37 20.61
C ASP A 277 10.65 -7.95 20.90
N TYR A 278 9.91 -7.37 19.96
CA TYR A 278 9.11 -6.18 20.23
C TYR A 278 7.63 -6.53 20.37
N ALA A 279 7.18 -6.70 21.62
CA ALA A 279 5.81 -7.05 21.94
C ALA A 279 5.11 -5.98 22.78
N ILE A 280 3.81 -5.78 22.52
CA ILE A 280 2.94 -4.93 23.34
C ILE A 280 1.80 -5.80 23.89
N GLY A 281 1.83 -6.03 25.20
CA GLY A 281 0.94 -7.02 25.82
C GLY A 281 1.22 -8.42 25.28
N ASN A 282 0.27 -8.98 24.53
CA ASN A 282 0.39 -10.32 23.94
C ASN A 282 0.65 -10.29 22.42
N HIS A 283 0.74 -9.11 21.81
CA HIS A 283 0.94 -8.98 20.37
C HIS A 283 2.42 -8.73 20.07
N ASN A 284 3.01 -9.59 19.23
CA ASN A 284 4.38 -9.46 18.76
C ASN A 284 4.42 -8.74 17.40
N PHE A 285 5.26 -7.71 17.31
CA PHE A 285 5.49 -6.90 16.12
C PHE A 285 6.88 -7.11 15.50
N SER A 286 7.66 -8.08 16.00
CA SER A 286 8.99 -8.42 15.49
C SER A 286 9.01 -8.79 14.00
N ASP A 287 7.92 -9.34 13.46
CA ASP A 287 7.89 -9.81 12.05
C ASP A 287 7.37 -8.73 11.07
N ILE A 288 7.17 -7.50 11.54
CA ILE A 288 6.69 -6.42 10.68
C ILE A 288 7.80 -5.93 9.78
N VAL A 289 7.50 -5.84 8.48
CA VAL A 289 8.41 -5.34 7.46
C VAL A 289 7.82 -4.08 6.84
N PHE A 290 8.50 -2.95 6.98
CA PHE A 290 8.09 -1.72 6.32
C PHE A 290 8.34 -1.82 4.80
N PRO A 291 7.36 -1.49 3.94
CA PRO A 291 7.48 -1.70 2.49
C PRO A 291 8.44 -0.74 1.77
N GLN A 292 9.13 0.13 2.50
CA GLN A 292 10.03 1.16 1.98
C GLN A 292 11.31 1.24 2.83
N ASP A 293 12.26 2.06 2.39
CA ASP A 293 13.36 2.50 3.25
C ASP A 293 12.79 3.31 4.43
N ILE A 294 13.08 2.88 5.66
CA ILE A 294 12.53 3.49 6.90
C ILE A 294 12.94 4.95 7.06
N ARG A 295 14.02 5.39 6.38
CA ARG A 295 14.47 6.78 6.39
C ARG A 295 13.50 7.73 5.68
N ASN A 296 12.48 7.22 4.98
CA ASN A 296 11.47 8.04 4.32
C ASN A 296 10.47 8.65 5.32
N CYS A 297 10.93 9.56 6.19
CA CYS A 297 10.11 10.22 7.22
C CYS A 297 8.89 10.93 6.61
N THR A 298 9.04 11.47 5.40
CA THR A 298 7.98 12.18 4.67
C THR A 298 6.81 11.30 4.27
N LYS A 299 6.93 9.98 4.44
CA LYS A 299 5.80 9.07 4.25
C LYS A 299 4.66 9.34 5.24
N CYS A 300 5.02 9.72 6.48
CA CYS A 300 4.07 10.03 7.54
C CYS A 300 4.04 11.53 7.87
N HIS A 301 5.16 12.22 7.71
CA HIS A 301 5.36 13.59 8.15
C HIS A 301 5.31 14.59 7.00
N ASP A 302 4.37 15.54 7.06
CA ASP A 302 4.29 16.63 6.09
C ASP A 302 3.97 17.95 6.80
N GLY A 303 4.97 18.80 7.02
CA GLY A 303 4.76 20.13 7.59
C GLY A 303 4.29 21.19 6.58
N SER A 304 4.20 20.85 5.29
CA SER A 304 3.63 21.73 4.26
C SER A 304 2.11 21.62 4.18
N ASP A 305 1.57 20.52 4.69
CA ASP A 305 0.13 20.29 4.81
C ASP A 305 -0.48 21.21 5.89
N PRO A 306 -1.51 22.01 5.55
CA PRO A 306 -2.15 22.91 6.50
C PRO A 306 -2.85 22.21 7.67
N ASP A 307 -3.20 20.93 7.53
CA ASP A 307 -3.83 20.12 8.60
C ASP A 307 -2.80 19.59 9.61
N THR A 308 -1.52 19.53 9.23
CA THR A 308 -0.41 19.12 10.10
C THR A 308 0.66 20.20 10.18
N PRO A 309 0.36 21.39 10.73
CA PRO A 309 1.31 22.51 10.82
C PRO A 309 2.52 22.22 11.72
N GLN A 310 2.48 21.20 12.58
CA GLN A 310 3.64 20.68 13.31
C GLN A 310 4.27 19.47 12.64
N GLY A 311 3.95 19.20 11.36
CA GLY A 311 4.38 18.01 10.64
C GLY A 311 5.88 17.85 10.58
N ASN A 312 6.64 18.96 10.55
CA ASN A 312 8.11 18.96 10.55
C ASN A 312 8.75 18.73 11.93
N ASN A 313 7.97 18.52 12.99
CA ASN A 313 8.52 18.25 14.33
C ASN A 313 9.30 16.92 14.41
N TRP A 314 9.24 16.05 13.40
CA TRP A 314 10.15 14.89 13.29
C TRP A 314 11.63 15.30 13.25
N GLN A 315 11.92 16.55 12.88
CA GLN A 315 13.27 17.12 12.89
C GLN A 315 13.71 17.62 14.27
N VAL A 316 12.84 17.55 15.29
CA VAL A 316 13.18 17.90 16.68
C VAL A 316 13.63 16.63 17.40
N PRO A 317 14.94 16.41 17.57
CA PRO A 317 15.46 15.18 18.16
C PRO A 317 15.08 15.06 19.64
N SER A 318 14.83 13.81 20.08
CA SER A 318 14.67 13.49 21.50
C SER A 318 15.10 12.05 21.76
N ILE A 319 15.58 11.76 22.96
CA ILE A 319 16.02 10.42 23.40
C ILE A 319 14.93 9.38 23.08
N ALA A 320 13.68 9.64 23.47
CA ALA A 320 12.57 8.71 23.28
C ALA A 320 12.23 8.47 21.80
N ALA A 321 12.21 9.52 20.97
CA ALA A 321 11.88 9.37 19.54
C ALA A 321 13.02 8.71 18.77
N CYS A 322 14.27 9.12 18.98
CA CYS A 322 15.42 8.56 18.27
C CYS A 322 15.70 7.11 18.71
N GLY A 323 15.68 6.85 20.02
CA GLY A 323 15.86 5.51 20.60
C GLY A 323 14.72 4.53 20.30
N SER A 324 13.66 4.97 19.61
CA SER A 324 12.63 4.06 19.12
C SER A 324 13.08 3.25 17.91
N CYS A 325 13.91 3.81 17.03
CA CYS A 325 14.52 3.09 15.91
C CYS A 325 15.96 2.66 16.20
N HIS A 326 16.70 3.49 16.94
CA HIS A 326 18.08 3.24 17.38
C HIS A 326 18.06 2.66 18.81
N ASP A 327 17.41 1.51 18.97
CA ASP A 327 17.13 0.93 20.29
C ASP A 327 18.27 0.08 20.88
N ASP A 328 19.40 0.04 20.18
CA ASP A 328 20.72 -0.39 20.64
C ASP A 328 21.53 0.73 21.32
N ILE A 329 21.08 1.99 21.23
CA ILE A 329 21.77 3.12 21.83
C ILE A 329 21.21 3.44 23.22
N ASP A 330 22.05 3.29 24.23
CA ASP A 330 21.83 3.76 25.59
C ASP A 330 22.45 5.15 25.79
N PHE A 331 21.59 6.16 25.77
CA PHE A 331 21.95 7.57 25.95
C PHE A 331 22.56 7.88 27.32
N ALA A 332 22.39 7.02 28.33
CA ALA A 332 22.98 7.21 29.66
C ALA A 332 24.45 6.74 29.75
N LYS A 333 24.97 6.11 28.69
CA LYS A 333 26.33 5.58 28.63
C LYS A 333 27.20 6.36 27.65
N ASP A 334 28.50 6.41 27.95
CA ASP A 334 29.49 7.10 27.14
C ASP A 334 30.01 6.19 26.02
N GLY A 335 29.61 6.49 24.78
CA GLY A 335 30.16 5.89 23.56
C GLY A 335 31.28 6.72 22.92
N SER A 336 31.73 7.81 23.55
CA SER A 336 32.71 8.74 22.98
C SER A 336 34.14 8.45 23.43
N GLY A 337 35.12 8.74 22.56
CA GLY A 337 36.55 8.74 22.91
C GLY A 337 37.34 7.47 22.57
N GLU A 338 38.49 7.30 23.25
CA GLU A 338 39.40 6.16 23.07
C GLU A 338 39.02 4.99 24.00
N PRO A 339 39.19 3.72 23.57
CA PRO A 339 38.73 2.55 24.31
C PRO A 339 39.17 2.47 25.79
N PRO A 340 38.34 1.87 26.68
CA PRO A 340 37.09 1.17 26.37
C PRO A 340 35.89 2.12 26.34
N VAL A 341 35.29 2.28 25.16
CA VAL A 341 33.97 2.89 24.99
C VAL A 341 32.91 1.83 25.25
N ASP A 342 31.75 2.21 25.79
CA ASP A 342 30.62 1.29 25.84
C ASP A 342 30.07 1.16 24.41
N PRO A 343 30.02 -0.05 23.82
CA PRO A 343 29.56 -0.23 22.44
C PRO A 343 28.09 0.15 22.26
N ASP A 344 27.30 0.15 23.33
CA ASP A 344 25.90 0.56 23.34
C ASP A 344 25.75 2.06 23.68
N GLY A 345 26.85 2.76 24.00
CA GLY A 345 26.81 4.17 24.40
C GLY A 345 26.61 5.12 23.22
N HIS A 346 25.97 6.26 23.46
CA HIS A 346 25.80 7.27 22.42
C HIS A 346 27.16 7.88 21.98
N PRO A 347 27.48 7.98 20.67
CA PRO A 347 28.80 8.45 20.20
C PRO A 347 29.16 9.88 20.60
N GLY A 348 28.16 10.71 20.91
CA GLY A 348 28.33 12.06 21.44
C GLY A 348 28.59 12.14 22.94
N GLY A 349 28.72 10.98 23.62
CA GLY A 349 28.82 10.87 25.07
C GLY A 349 27.46 10.77 25.76
N ILE A 350 27.48 10.86 27.10
CA ILE A 350 26.27 10.74 27.93
C ILE A 350 25.32 11.92 27.68
N VAL A 351 24.06 11.61 27.37
CA VAL A 351 22.96 12.56 27.16
C VAL A 351 21.88 12.29 28.20
N SER A 352 21.69 13.20 29.15
CA SER A 352 20.73 13.04 30.25
C SER A 352 19.35 13.65 30.00
N ASP A 353 19.23 14.56 29.03
CA ASP A 353 17.97 15.17 28.59
C ASP A 353 18.09 15.65 27.14
N ASN A 354 17.00 16.24 26.60
CA ASN A 354 16.93 16.63 25.19
C ASN A 354 17.49 18.03 24.90
N SER A 355 18.05 18.74 25.89
CA SER A 355 18.37 20.18 25.75
C SER A 355 19.52 20.47 24.79
N GLU A 356 20.45 19.52 24.66
CA GLU A 356 21.68 19.67 23.87
C GLU A 356 21.62 18.93 22.52
N CYS A 357 20.52 18.25 22.20
CA CYS A 357 20.45 17.45 20.98
C CYS A 357 20.71 18.31 19.71
N LEU A 358 20.10 19.48 19.62
CA LEU A 358 20.27 20.40 18.48
C LEU A 358 21.63 21.10 18.46
N THR A 359 22.43 21.02 19.54
CA THR A 359 23.83 21.50 19.51
C THR A 359 24.67 20.70 18.52
N CYS A 360 24.34 19.40 18.35
CA CYS A 360 25.02 18.49 17.43
C CYS A 360 24.17 18.09 16.21
N HIS A 361 22.85 17.94 16.39
CA HIS A 361 21.93 17.43 15.38
C HIS A 361 21.09 18.52 14.70
N GLU A 362 21.76 19.58 14.26
CA GLU A 362 21.18 20.67 13.46
C GLU A 362 21.93 20.76 12.12
N GLU A 363 21.34 21.42 11.13
CA GLU A 363 21.96 21.63 9.82
C GLU A 363 23.35 22.27 9.99
N ASN A 364 24.34 21.78 9.23
CA ASN A 364 25.72 22.26 9.29
C ASN A 364 26.43 22.09 10.66
N ARG A 365 25.91 21.22 11.55
CA ARG A 365 26.60 20.81 12.78
C ARG A 365 27.39 19.52 12.58
N VAL A 366 28.19 19.16 13.59
CA VAL A 366 29.11 18.02 13.52
C VAL A 366 28.43 16.68 13.25
N ALA A 367 27.19 16.49 13.70
CA ALA A 367 26.44 15.25 13.47
C ALA A 367 25.40 15.36 12.34
N GLY A 368 25.24 16.54 11.74
CA GLY A 368 24.20 16.83 10.76
C GLY A 368 22.78 16.87 11.34
N SER A 369 21.85 17.46 10.60
CA SER A 369 20.43 17.46 10.95
C SER A 369 19.82 16.06 10.81
N VAL A 370 18.68 15.85 11.47
CA VAL A 370 17.88 14.61 11.27
C VAL A 370 17.55 14.39 9.79
N ALA A 371 17.21 15.44 9.05
CA ALA A 371 16.90 15.33 7.62
C ALA A 371 18.12 14.93 6.77
N GLU A 372 19.30 15.47 7.06
CA GLU A 372 20.55 15.10 6.38
C GLU A 372 20.91 13.63 6.64
N SER A 373 20.88 13.20 7.91
CA SER A 373 21.21 11.81 8.28
C SER A 373 20.22 10.77 7.73
N HIS A 374 18.97 11.16 7.50
CA HIS A 374 17.92 10.30 6.92
C HIS A 374 17.71 10.54 5.42
N THR A 375 18.63 11.23 4.74
CA THR A 375 18.58 11.34 3.28
C THR A 375 18.76 9.94 2.66
N ILE A 376 17.99 9.67 1.60
CA ILE A 376 18.10 8.44 0.81
C ILE A 376 18.77 8.82 -0.53
N PRO A 377 20.11 8.67 -0.67
CA PRO A 377 20.84 9.23 -1.81
C PRO A 377 20.32 8.75 -3.16
N GLY A 378 20.02 7.45 -3.29
CA GLY A 378 19.46 6.90 -4.53
C GLY A 378 18.10 7.47 -4.90
N LYS A 379 17.25 7.81 -3.91
CA LYS A 379 15.95 8.45 -4.15
C LYS A 379 16.13 9.88 -4.67
N VAL A 380 17.07 10.63 -4.10
CA VAL A 380 17.38 12.00 -4.54
C VAL A 380 18.00 11.99 -5.94
N ALA A 381 19.01 11.15 -6.14
CA ALA A 381 19.77 11.06 -7.39
C ALA A 381 18.91 10.63 -8.58
N ARG A 382 17.80 9.92 -8.35
CA ARG A 382 16.86 9.49 -9.40
C ARG A 382 16.33 10.65 -10.25
N ALA A 383 16.26 11.87 -9.71
CA ALA A 383 15.84 13.05 -10.45
C ALA A 383 16.81 13.44 -11.58
N TYR A 384 18.04 12.92 -11.59
CA TYR A 384 19.06 13.23 -12.59
C TYR A 384 19.08 12.27 -13.78
N PHE A 385 18.20 11.26 -13.83
CA PHE A 385 18.27 10.23 -14.87
C PHE A 385 16.92 9.93 -15.49
N GLN A 386 16.90 9.86 -16.82
CA GLN A 386 15.76 9.41 -17.62
C GLN A 386 16.23 8.47 -18.73
N LEU A 387 15.62 7.29 -18.83
CA LEU A 387 15.84 6.34 -19.92
C LEU A 387 14.89 6.68 -21.08
N ASN A 388 15.39 6.70 -22.32
CA ASN A 388 14.59 7.04 -23.50
C ASN A 388 14.74 5.99 -24.60
N ILE A 389 13.61 5.46 -25.10
CA ILE A 389 13.57 4.64 -26.32
C ILE A 389 13.16 5.53 -27.50
N LEU A 390 14.02 5.63 -28.51
CA LEU A 390 13.85 6.57 -29.63
C LEU A 390 13.34 5.86 -30.89
N GLU A 391 14.00 4.77 -31.27
CA GLU A 391 13.65 3.99 -32.46
C GLU A 391 13.72 2.49 -32.17
N VAL A 392 12.82 1.74 -32.80
CA VAL A 392 12.81 0.29 -32.81
C VAL A 392 12.78 -0.19 -34.25
N CYS A 393 13.66 -1.10 -34.63
CA CYS A 393 13.82 -1.59 -36.01
C CYS A 393 14.01 -0.47 -37.05
N GLY A 394 14.76 0.58 -36.67
CA GLY A 394 15.07 1.74 -37.52
C GLY A 394 13.88 2.66 -37.79
N VAL A 395 12.80 2.53 -37.02
CA VAL A 395 11.60 3.37 -37.12
C VAL A 395 11.36 4.02 -35.76
N ALA A 396 11.09 5.32 -35.75
CA ALA A 396 10.76 6.04 -34.52
C ALA A 396 9.58 5.36 -33.80
N VAL A 397 9.63 5.31 -32.47
CA VAL A 397 8.55 4.69 -31.67
C VAL A 397 7.18 5.30 -31.93
N SER A 398 7.14 6.59 -32.28
CA SER A 398 5.93 7.34 -32.66
C SER A 398 5.38 7.00 -34.05
N ALA A 399 6.13 6.23 -34.84
CA ALA A 399 5.81 5.90 -36.23
C ALA A 399 5.48 4.40 -36.44
N ASN A 400 4.99 3.72 -35.39
CA ASN A 400 4.53 2.33 -35.43
C ASN A 400 5.59 1.35 -35.96
N PRO A 401 6.70 1.14 -35.23
CA PRO A 401 7.81 0.29 -35.69
C PRO A 401 7.37 -1.15 -35.93
N VAL A 402 7.95 -1.78 -36.96
CA VAL A 402 7.70 -3.18 -37.33
C VAL A 402 9.00 -3.96 -37.35
N CYS A 403 9.02 -5.09 -36.65
CA CYS A 403 10.12 -6.04 -36.63
C CYS A 403 9.58 -7.41 -37.06
N ALA A 404 9.77 -7.77 -38.33
CA ALA A 404 9.19 -8.98 -38.90
C ALA A 404 9.71 -10.28 -38.24
N PRO A 405 8.96 -11.40 -38.31
CA PRO A 405 9.46 -12.70 -37.88
C PRO A 405 10.82 -13.04 -38.53
N SER A 406 11.68 -13.74 -37.79
CA SER A 406 13.05 -14.09 -38.21
C SER A 406 13.96 -12.90 -38.52
N SER A 407 13.60 -11.69 -38.09
CA SER A 407 14.48 -10.51 -38.15
C SER A 407 15.23 -10.32 -36.84
N ASN A 408 16.30 -9.53 -36.89
CA ASN A 408 17.04 -9.10 -35.72
C ASN A 408 16.64 -7.65 -35.39
N PRO A 409 16.02 -7.36 -34.24
CA PRO A 409 15.59 -6.02 -33.91
C PRO A 409 16.80 -5.09 -33.69
N THR A 410 16.64 -3.83 -34.07
CA THR A 410 17.55 -2.74 -33.68
C THR A 410 16.85 -1.81 -32.69
N LEU A 411 17.63 -1.17 -31.82
CA LEU A 411 17.13 -0.23 -30.82
C LEU A 411 18.02 1.00 -30.79
N LYS A 412 17.43 2.18 -31.02
CA LYS A 412 18.09 3.47 -30.76
C LYS A 412 17.56 4.05 -29.46
N PHE A 413 18.45 4.45 -28.55
CA PHE A 413 18.09 4.91 -27.21
C PHE A 413 19.05 6.00 -26.71
N SER A 414 18.69 6.67 -25.61
CA SER A 414 19.56 7.58 -24.87
C SER A 414 19.26 7.56 -23.37
N VAL A 415 20.19 8.07 -22.57
CA VAL A 415 19.97 8.42 -21.16
C VAL A 415 20.24 9.90 -20.99
N THR A 416 19.33 10.62 -20.37
CA THR A 416 19.40 12.08 -20.24
C THR A 416 19.21 12.55 -18.80
N ASP A 417 19.78 13.70 -18.49
CA ASP A 417 19.53 14.43 -17.25
C ASP A 417 18.36 15.41 -17.44
N PRO A 418 17.19 15.14 -16.83
CA PRO A 418 16.01 15.96 -17.01
C PRO A 418 16.08 17.29 -16.22
N THR A 419 17.08 17.49 -15.34
CA THR A 419 17.32 18.78 -14.69
C THR A 419 17.89 19.82 -15.65
N GLY A 420 18.40 19.37 -16.81
CA GLY A 420 19.00 20.22 -17.83
C GLY A 420 20.47 20.55 -17.59
N ALA A 421 21.15 19.83 -16.69
CA ALA A 421 22.59 19.92 -16.54
C ALA A 421 23.29 19.62 -17.88
N ASP A 422 24.36 20.36 -18.18
CA ASP A 422 25.16 20.21 -19.40
C ASP A 422 26.58 19.70 -19.12
N THR A 423 26.74 19.03 -17.97
CA THR A 423 28.03 18.55 -17.44
C THR A 423 28.43 17.16 -17.92
N HIS A 424 27.55 16.48 -18.66
CA HIS A 424 27.76 15.10 -19.13
C HIS A 424 28.47 15.11 -20.50
N GLU A 425 29.05 13.98 -20.92
CA GLU A 425 29.89 13.91 -22.13
C GLU A 425 29.23 14.51 -23.39
N PHE A 426 27.90 14.38 -23.50
CA PHE A 426 27.11 14.91 -24.61
C PHE A 426 26.17 16.05 -24.19
N GLY A 427 26.61 16.91 -23.26
CA GLY A 427 25.80 17.99 -22.71
C GLY A 427 24.84 17.45 -21.67
N ASN A 428 23.54 17.38 -21.99
CA ASN A 428 22.53 16.84 -21.06
C ASN A 428 22.27 15.34 -21.21
N ALA A 429 23.03 14.66 -22.07
CA ALA A 429 22.93 13.22 -22.29
C ALA A 429 24.18 12.51 -21.78
N TYR A 430 23.97 11.37 -21.12
CA TYR A 430 25.02 10.55 -20.56
C TYR A 430 25.64 9.63 -21.61
N ASN A 431 26.96 9.43 -21.53
CA ASN A 431 27.63 8.32 -22.19
C ASN A 431 27.54 7.04 -21.34
N ILE A 432 26.73 6.09 -21.82
CA ILE A 432 26.39 4.84 -21.12
C ILE A 432 27.49 3.77 -21.16
N ARG A 433 28.58 4.00 -21.90
CA ARG A 433 29.62 2.99 -22.13
C ARG A 433 30.48 2.81 -20.88
N SER A 434 30.89 1.57 -20.61
CA SER A 434 31.67 1.26 -19.39
C SER A 434 33.08 1.88 -19.36
N ASP A 435 33.54 2.40 -20.49
CA ASP A 435 34.82 3.08 -20.69
C ASP A 435 34.67 4.60 -20.94
N SER A 436 33.47 5.15 -20.69
CA SER A 436 33.19 6.59 -20.82
C SER A 436 33.76 7.42 -19.66
N THR A 437 33.71 8.74 -19.80
CA THR A 437 34.07 9.67 -18.72
C THR A 437 32.95 9.93 -17.72
N ASP A 438 31.71 9.57 -18.04
CA ASP A 438 30.57 9.73 -17.12
C ASP A 438 30.61 8.58 -16.09
N GLU A 439 31.09 8.88 -14.87
CA GLU A 439 31.32 7.87 -13.83
C GLU A 439 30.05 7.13 -13.37
N GLU A 440 28.88 7.76 -13.54
CA GLU A 440 27.57 7.16 -13.32
C GLU A 440 27.35 5.90 -14.15
N PHE A 441 28.00 5.81 -15.32
CA PHE A 441 27.89 4.69 -16.25
C PHE A 441 29.20 3.98 -16.57
N SER A 442 30.36 4.47 -16.13
CA SER A 442 31.61 3.72 -16.20
C SER A 442 31.90 2.90 -14.93
N SER A 443 31.31 3.27 -13.77
CA SER A 443 31.42 2.51 -12.52
C SER A 443 30.97 1.04 -12.66
N SER A 444 31.60 0.13 -11.92
CA SER A 444 31.16 -1.27 -11.85
C SER A 444 29.85 -1.45 -11.10
N ALA A 445 29.43 -0.46 -10.29
CA ALA A 445 28.15 -0.46 -9.59
C ALA A 445 26.97 -0.16 -10.51
N ALA A 446 27.20 0.29 -11.75
CA ALA A 446 26.14 0.63 -12.68
C ALA A 446 25.75 -0.52 -13.62
N SER A 447 24.50 -0.48 -14.08
CA SER A 447 23.91 -1.43 -15.00
C SER A 447 22.98 -0.72 -15.99
N LEU A 448 22.90 -1.25 -17.20
CA LEU A 448 21.91 -0.84 -18.18
C LEU A 448 21.69 -1.99 -19.18
N ASN A 449 20.46 -2.44 -19.33
CA ASN A 449 20.10 -3.57 -20.16
C ASN A 449 18.89 -3.24 -21.05
N ALA A 450 18.91 -3.76 -22.28
CA ALA A 450 17.72 -3.84 -23.12
C ALA A 450 17.08 -5.21 -22.94
N LEU A 451 15.77 -5.21 -22.70
CA LEU A 451 14.92 -6.39 -22.72
C LEU A 451 14.14 -6.45 -24.02
N VAL A 452 13.95 -7.65 -24.58
CA VAL A 452 13.01 -7.88 -25.68
C VAL A 452 12.12 -9.08 -25.34
N ALA A 453 10.81 -8.88 -25.46
CA ALA A 453 9.79 -9.85 -25.09
C ALA A 453 8.67 -9.92 -26.13
N TRP A 454 8.05 -11.10 -26.26
CA TRP A 454 6.92 -11.32 -27.16
C TRP A 454 6.05 -12.51 -26.75
N ASP A 455 4.80 -12.58 -27.21
CA ASP A 455 4.06 -11.44 -27.79
C ASP A 455 3.32 -10.64 -26.69
N THR A 456 2.87 -9.44 -26.97
CA THR A 456 2.25 -8.53 -25.98
C THR A 456 0.90 -9.00 -25.44
N ARG A 457 0.31 -10.09 -25.96
CA ARG A 457 -0.88 -10.70 -25.34
C ARG A 457 -0.55 -11.20 -23.95
N ASP A 458 0.56 -11.90 -23.75
CA ASP A 458 0.97 -12.33 -22.40
C ASP A 458 2.44 -12.68 -22.17
N TYR A 459 3.31 -12.39 -23.15
CA TYR A 459 4.74 -12.67 -23.15
C TYR A 459 5.07 -14.14 -22.87
N THR A 460 5.14 -14.99 -23.90
CA THR A 460 5.64 -16.36 -23.74
C THR A 460 7.16 -16.43 -23.84
N ASN A 461 7.77 -15.47 -24.56
CA ASN A 461 9.20 -15.42 -24.89
C ASN A 461 9.75 -16.74 -25.48
N GLU A 462 8.85 -17.57 -26.02
CA GLU A 462 9.21 -18.84 -26.62
C GLU A 462 10.16 -18.60 -27.79
N GLY A 463 11.23 -19.40 -27.89
CA GLY A 463 12.26 -19.26 -28.92
C GLY A 463 13.22 -18.07 -28.71
N GLY A 464 13.12 -17.34 -27.60
CA GLY A 464 14.06 -16.27 -27.24
C GLY A 464 15.40 -16.77 -26.71
N ILE A 465 16.33 -15.85 -26.47
CA ILE A 465 17.66 -16.14 -25.90
C ILE A 465 17.73 -15.87 -24.39
N GLY A 466 16.61 -15.53 -23.76
CA GLY A 466 16.51 -15.33 -22.32
C GLY A 466 16.75 -16.61 -21.53
N ALA A 467 16.97 -16.48 -20.23
CA ALA A 467 17.11 -17.63 -19.35
C ALA A 467 15.80 -18.44 -19.31
N LEU A 468 15.94 -19.77 -19.32
CA LEU A 468 14.79 -20.68 -19.32
C LEU A 468 14.21 -20.87 -17.90
N PRO A 469 12.89 -21.10 -17.77
CA PRO A 469 11.89 -21.01 -18.85
C PRO A 469 11.49 -19.55 -19.14
N ALA A 470 11.16 -19.26 -20.40
CA ALA A 470 10.34 -18.10 -20.80
C ALA A 470 10.75 -16.68 -20.32
N ARG A 471 12.00 -16.38 -19.93
CA ARG A 471 12.38 -14.99 -19.59
C ARG A 471 12.67 -14.16 -20.83
N ALA A 472 12.47 -12.84 -20.72
CA ALA A 472 12.81 -11.90 -21.78
C ALA A 472 14.29 -12.01 -22.16
N SER A 473 14.57 -11.82 -23.45
CA SER A 473 15.95 -11.72 -23.94
C SER A 473 16.56 -10.44 -23.37
N SER A 474 17.77 -10.52 -22.81
CA SER A 474 18.43 -9.38 -22.16
C SER A 474 19.82 -9.15 -22.73
N VAL A 475 20.16 -7.89 -23.02
CA VAL A 475 21.47 -7.49 -23.54
C VAL A 475 22.03 -6.35 -22.67
N ASN A 476 23.24 -6.53 -22.14
CA ASN A 476 23.96 -5.47 -21.42
C ASN A 476 24.41 -4.38 -22.39
N LEU A 477 23.85 -3.18 -22.27
CA LEU A 477 24.08 -2.09 -23.22
C LEU A 477 25.42 -1.39 -23.01
N ARG A 478 25.98 -1.45 -21.80
CA ARG A 478 27.23 -0.75 -21.46
C ARG A 478 28.46 -1.43 -22.06
N THR A 479 28.46 -2.76 -22.09
CA THR A 479 29.66 -3.54 -22.44
C THR A 479 29.52 -4.29 -23.76
N SER A 480 28.31 -4.51 -24.26
CA SER A 480 28.10 -5.22 -25.53
C SER A 480 28.78 -4.50 -26.68
N THR A 481 29.48 -5.27 -27.52
CA THR A 481 30.07 -4.79 -28.79
C THR A 481 29.02 -4.59 -29.88
N ALA A 482 27.78 -5.07 -29.66
CA ALA A 482 26.65 -4.86 -30.56
C ALA A 482 26.04 -3.46 -30.45
N VAL A 483 26.48 -2.66 -29.46
CA VAL A 483 26.02 -1.28 -29.25
C VAL A 483 27.03 -0.32 -29.86
N THR A 484 26.54 0.53 -30.76
CA THR A 484 27.31 1.60 -31.39
C THR A 484 26.98 2.93 -30.70
N ASP A 485 28.00 3.67 -30.31
CA ASP A 485 27.88 5.08 -29.93
C ASP A 485 27.73 5.93 -31.19
N ASN A 486 26.64 6.69 -31.30
CA ASN A 486 26.38 7.54 -32.46
C ASN A 486 27.10 8.91 -32.36
N MET A 487 27.85 9.17 -31.28
CA MET A 487 28.60 10.39 -30.99
C MET A 487 27.73 11.64 -30.83
N ASP A 488 26.46 11.48 -30.47
CA ASP A 488 25.47 12.54 -30.32
C ASP A 488 24.62 12.39 -29.04
N GLY A 489 25.08 11.60 -28.06
CA GLY A 489 24.30 11.25 -26.87
C GLY A 489 23.26 10.14 -27.09
N THR A 490 23.22 9.54 -28.28
CA THR A 490 22.38 8.38 -28.57
C THR A 490 23.19 7.14 -28.93
N PHE A 491 22.62 5.98 -28.66
CA PHE A 491 23.25 4.67 -28.85
C PHE A 491 22.34 3.77 -29.67
N THR A 492 22.94 2.91 -30.50
CA THR A 492 22.22 1.96 -31.35
C THR A 492 22.66 0.53 -31.06
N LEU A 493 21.76 -0.30 -30.53
CA LEU A 493 21.93 -1.75 -30.44
C LEU A 493 21.55 -2.40 -31.77
N ASN A 494 22.46 -3.20 -32.34
CA ASN A 494 22.19 -4.06 -33.48
C ASN A 494 21.97 -5.52 -33.02
N GLY A 495 20.73 -6.00 -33.05
CA GLY A 495 20.39 -7.35 -32.60
C GLY A 495 21.14 -8.47 -33.34
N ALA A 496 21.52 -8.27 -34.60
CA ALA A 496 22.26 -9.25 -35.39
C ALA A 496 23.71 -9.42 -34.91
N ALA A 497 24.26 -8.40 -34.24
CA ALA A 497 25.63 -8.39 -33.73
C ALA A 497 25.73 -8.85 -32.27
N VAL A 498 24.61 -9.18 -31.62
CA VAL A 498 24.61 -9.72 -30.24
C VAL A 498 25.30 -11.09 -30.22
N THR A 499 26.17 -11.28 -29.23
CA THR A 499 26.95 -12.53 -29.06
C THR A 499 26.67 -13.13 -27.68
N PRO A 500 26.80 -14.46 -27.50
CA PRO A 500 27.16 -15.47 -28.51
C PRO A 500 26.04 -15.80 -29.51
N THR A 501 24.80 -15.43 -29.18
CA THR A 501 23.63 -15.70 -30.02
C THR A 501 22.98 -14.38 -30.39
N ALA A 502 22.73 -14.19 -31.70
CA ALA A 502 22.04 -13.01 -32.18
C ALA A 502 20.66 -12.88 -31.53
N LEU A 503 20.29 -11.64 -31.19
CA LEU A 503 18.95 -11.32 -30.75
C LEU A 503 18.04 -11.36 -31.97
N ALA A 504 17.16 -12.36 -32.04
CA ALA A 504 16.28 -12.59 -33.18
C ALA A 504 14.84 -12.76 -32.71
N ILE A 505 13.89 -12.26 -33.51
CA ILE A 505 12.48 -12.54 -33.33
C ILE A 505 12.22 -13.95 -33.91
N PRO A 506 11.65 -14.88 -33.14
CA PRO A 506 11.36 -16.23 -33.60
C PRO A 506 10.48 -16.22 -34.85
N GLY A 507 10.72 -17.17 -35.77
CA GLY A 507 9.97 -17.25 -37.03
C GLY A 507 8.47 -17.54 -36.85
N ASN A 508 8.08 -18.13 -35.72
CA ASN A 508 6.69 -18.40 -35.33
C ASN A 508 6.09 -17.30 -34.43
N ALA A 509 6.84 -16.25 -34.09
CA ALA A 509 6.30 -15.15 -33.29
C ALA A 509 5.21 -14.41 -34.07
N THR A 510 4.12 -14.06 -33.38
CA THR A 510 2.96 -13.37 -33.94
C THR A 510 2.57 -12.19 -33.06
N GLY A 511 1.66 -11.34 -33.54
CA GLY A 511 1.16 -10.19 -32.80
C GLY A 511 2.16 -9.03 -32.77
N SER A 512 2.40 -8.52 -31.58
CA SER A 512 3.33 -7.41 -31.28
C SER A 512 4.35 -7.84 -30.23
N GLY A 513 5.52 -7.22 -30.22
CA GLY A 513 6.55 -7.39 -29.20
C GLY A 513 6.78 -6.11 -28.40
N ALA A 514 7.61 -6.20 -27.38
CA ALA A 514 8.00 -5.08 -26.54
C ALA A 514 9.52 -5.03 -26.35
N ILE A 515 10.04 -3.81 -26.24
CA ILE A 515 11.41 -3.52 -25.81
C ILE A 515 11.34 -2.75 -24.50
N GLY A 516 12.11 -3.18 -23.51
CA GLY A 516 12.27 -2.50 -22.24
C GLY A 516 13.71 -2.00 -22.04
N LEU A 517 13.88 -0.85 -21.39
CA LEU A 517 15.14 -0.41 -20.81
C LEU A 517 15.05 -0.53 -19.29
N GLU A 518 16.03 -1.20 -18.71
CA GLU A 518 16.15 -1.38 -17.26
C GLU A 518 17.60 -1.17 -16.82
N GLY A 519 17.81 -0.80 -15.56
CA GLY A 519 19.14 -0.60 -15.01
C GLY A 519 19.16 0.41 -13.87
N HIS A 520 20.35 0.55 -13.28
CA HIS A 520 20.67 1.58 -12.31
C HIS A 520 22.01 2.24 -12.68
N PRO A 521 22.05 3.56 -12.89
CA PRO A 521 23.29 4.32 -12.82
C PRO A 521 23.90 4.23 -11.42
N ALA A 522 25.19 4.49 -11.33
CA ALA A 522 25.89 4.69 -10.07
C ALA A 522 25.85 6.18 -9.70
N TYR A 523 25.91 6.49 -8.41
CA TYR A 523 25.94 7.87 -7.93
C TYR A 523 26.93 8.00 -6.77
N ASP A 524 27.60 9.15 -6.72
CA ASP A 524 28.47 9.56 -5.62
C ASP A 524 27.66 10.39 -4.62
N ASP A 525 27.49 9.85 -3.42
CA ASP A 525 26.79 10.51 -2.30
C ASP A 525 27.67 11.52 -1.55
N GLY A 526 28.79 11.95 -2.15
CA GLY A 526 29.75 12.90 -1.57
C GLY A 526 30.96 12.22 -0.95
N THR A 527 31.07 10.89 -1.05
CA THR A 527 32.20 10.10 -0.57
C THR A 527 33.37 10.07 -1.57
N GLY A 528 33.15 10.55 -2.79
CA GLY A 528 34.10 10.41 -3.91
C GLY A 528 33.99 9.06 -4.61
N ALA A 529 32.98 8.24 -4.28
CA ALA A 529 32.83 6.88 -4.76
C ALA A 529 31.43 6.62 -5.35
N TYR A 530 31.39 6.27 -6.63
CA TYR A 530 30.15 5.92 -7.35
C TYR A 530 29.67 4.52 -7.00
N THR A 531 29.09 4.37 -5.82
CA THR A 531 28.63 3.08 -5.25
C THR A 531 27.12 3.00 -5.06
N VAL A 532 26.43 4.14 -4.98
CA VAL A 532 24.97 4.17 -4.82
C VAL A 532 24.30 3.75 -6.12
N GLN A 533 23.49 2.68 -6.07
CA GLN A 533 22.70 2.22 -7.22
C GLN A 533 21.39 2.99 -7.29
N VAL A 534 21.23 3.83 -8.31
CA VAL A 534 20.06 4.71 -8.44
C VAL A 534 18.88 3.97 -9.08
N PRO A 535 17.71 3.86 -8.43
CA PRO A 535 16.55 3.16 -8.99
C PRO A 535 15.82 4.02 -10.02
N VAL A 536 16.34 4.12 -11.25
CA VAL A 536 15.75 4.94 -12.34
C VAL A 536 14.54 4.26 -12.96
N ASN A 537 13.54 5.05 -13.36
CA ASN A 537 12.36 4.54 -14.06
C ASN A 537 12.75 3.70 -15.27
N SER A 538 12.20 2.48 -15.32
CA SER A 538 12.32 1.64 -16.49
C SER A 538 11.36 2.10 -17.58
N GLU A 539 11.80 2.02 -18.84
CA GLU A 539 11.04 2.50 -20.01
C GLU A 539 10.62 1.32 -20.89
N VAL A 540 9.40 1.33 -21.43
CA VAL A 540 8.89 0.25 -22.29
C VAL A 540 8.25 0.84 -23.54
N SER A 541 8.62 0.29 -24.70
CA SER A 541 8.02 0.61 -26.00
C SER A 541 7.64 -0.66 -26.75
N TYR A 542 6.75 -0.51 -27.73
CA TYR A 542 6.16 -1.64 -28.45
C TYR A 542 6.47 -1.59 -29.95
N PHE A 543 6.49 -2.76 -30.59
CA PHE A 543 6.64 -2.90 -32.03
C PHE A 543 5.71 -4.00 -32.56
N ALA A 544 5.30 -3.89 -33.83
CA ALA A 544 4.53 -4.93 -34.49
C ALA A 544 5.45 -6.07 -35.00
N ILE A 545 5.00 -7.31 -34.88
CA ILE A 545 5.64 -8.48 -35.50
C ILE A 545 4.85 -8.90 -36.73
N THR A 546 3.58 -9.25 -36.53
CA THR A 546 2.61 -9.56 -37.60
C THR A 546 1.39 -8.65 -37.57
N ASP A 547 1.18 -7.89 -36.48
CA ASP A 547 0.11 -6.90 -36.42
C ASP A 547 0.35 -5.75 -37.41
N SER A 548 -0.72 -5.06 -37.80
CA SER A 548 -0.61 -3.88 -38.67
C SER A 548 -0.02 -2.66 -37.96
N ALA A 549 -0.05 -2.64 -36.62
CA ALA A 549 0.53 -1.61 -35.77
C ALA A 549 0.88 -2.22 -34.40
N PRO A 550 1.86 -1.66 -33.67
CA PRO A 550 2.19 -2.13 -32.34
C PRO A 550 0.97 -2.09 -31.41
N THR A 551 0.67 -3.21 -30.78
CA THR A 551 -0.40 -3.31 -29.77
C THR A 551 0.25 -3.45 -28.39
N PRO A 552 0.10 -2.45 -27.49
CA PRO A 552 0.57 -2.56 -26.11
C PRO A 552 -0.06 -3.75 -25.39
N ARG A 553 0.68 -4.32 -24.44
CA ARG A 553 0.09 -5.27 -23.50
C ARG A 553 -0.95 -4.55 -22.64
N ARG A 554 -2.03 -5.25 -22.31
CA ARG A 554 -3.08 -4.75 -21.40
C ARG A 554 -2.49 -4.19 -20.09
N GLN A 555 -3.03 -3.07 -19.63
CA GLN A 555 -2.70 -2.48 -18.34
C GLN A 555 -3.74 -2.92 -17.29
N VAL A 556 -3.27 -3.59 -16.24
CA VAL A 556 -4.11 -4.13 -15.16
C VAL A 556 -3.94 -3.33 -13.88
N VAL A 557 -2.69 -2.99 -13.58
CA VAL A 557 -2.24 -2.18 -12.44
C VAL A 557 -1.41 -1.01 -12.95
N ASP A 558 -1.21 -0.02 -12.11
CA ASP A 558 -0.33 1.12 -12.37
C ASP A 558 0.63 1.35 -11.21
N VAL A 559 1.91 1.07 -11.41
CA VAL A 559 2.90 1.09 -10.33
C VAL A 559 3.05 2.49 -9.70
N PRO A 560 3.21 3.58 -10.47
CA PRO A 560 3.40 4.92 -9.89
C PRO A 560 2.21 5.42 -9.06
N THR A 561 0.98 5.08 -9.43
CA THR A 561 -0.21 5.61 -8.72
C THR A 561 -0.82 4.64 -7.72
N LYS A 562 -0.60 3.34 -7.88
CA LYS A 562 -1.21 2.30 -7.03
C LYS A 562 -0.20 1.63 -6.12
N CYS A 563 0.94 1.17 -6.62
CA CYS A 563 1.91 0.43 -5.83
C CYS A 563 2.79 1.36 -4.98
N ASP A 564 3.24 2.47 -5.56
CA ASP A 564 4.11 3.46 -4.89
C ASP A 564 3.39 4.19 -3.75
N ARG A 565 2.05 4.09 -3.70
CA ARG A 565 1.27 4.46 -2.51
C ARG A 565 1.79 3.74 -1.26
N CYS A 566 2.36 2.54 -1.37
CA CYS A 566 2.96 1.79 -0.26
C CYS A 566 4.47 1.65 -0.42
N HIS A 567 5.01 1.59 -1.65
CA HIS A 567 6.42 1.29 -1.90
C HIS A 567 7.30 2.50 -2.21
N ASP A 568 6.73 3.72 -2.32
CA ASP A 568 7.39 4.99 -2.69
C ASP A 568 8.03 4.98 -4.09
N VAL A 569 9.01 4.12 -4.32
CA VAL A 569 9.49 3.74 -5.66
C VAL A 569 9.65 2.23 -5.65
N LEU A 570 8.67 1.49 -6.20
CA LEU A 570 8.77 0.04 -6.29
C LEU A 570 9.98 -0.34 -7.16
N ASN A 571 11.00 -0.86 -6.49
CA ASN A 571 12.25 -1.29 -7.07
C ASN A 571 12.56 -2.71 -6.59
N VAL A 572 13.02 -3.55 -7.52
CA VAL A 572 13.38 -4.94 -7.23
C VAL A 572 14.62 -5.34 -8.03
N HIS A 573 15.27 -6.42 -7.59
CA HIS A 573 16.47 -6.98 -8.22
C HIS A 573 17.68 -6.02 -8.23
N GLY A 574 17.97 -5.41 -7.07
CA GLY A 574 19.11 -4.49 -6.91
C GLY A 574 18.93 -3.24 -7.74
N ASN A 575 17.80 -2.55 -7.60
CA ASN A 575 17.48 -1.28 -8.27
C ASN A 575 17.50 -1.33 -9.80
N ASN A 576 17.47 -2.51 -10.43
CA ASN A 576 17.47 -2.63 -11.88
C ASN A 576 16.09 -2.38 -12.50
N ARG A 577 15.03 -2.77 -11.79
CA ARG A 577 13.66 -2.83 -12.34
C ARG A 577 12.78 -1.97 -11.47
N ASN A 578 12.44 -0.79 -11.97
CA ASN A 578 11.85 0.24 -11.14
C ASN A 578 10.62 0.83 -11.82
N ASN A 579 9.53 0.87 -11.05
CA ASN A 579 8.35 1.69 -11.29
C ASN A 579 7.69 1.54 -12.68
N ASN A 580 7.70 0.33 -13.25
CA ASN A 580 7.01 0.03 -14.50
C ASN A 580 6.51 -1.42 -14.55
N GLY A 581 5.21 -1.61 -14.30
CA GLY A 581 4.59 -2.94 -14.30
C GLY A 581 4.65 -3.65 -15.65
N GLN A 582 4.74 -2.92 -16.77
CA GLN A 582 4.87 -3.51 -18.11
C GLN A 582 6.24 -4.13 -18.35
N LEU A 583 7.27 -3.68 -17.63
CA LEU A 583 8.59 -4.30 -17.64
C LEU A 583 8.58 -5.62 -16.85
N CYS A 584 8.00 -5.62 -15.64
CA CYS A 584 7.99 -6.78 -14.75
C CYS A 584 7.44 -8.03 -15.44
N VAL A 585 6.30 -7.88 -16.13
CA VAL A 585 5.62 -8.96 -16.83
C VAL A 585 6.38 -9.50 -18.05
N MET A 586 7.42 -8.81 -18.53
CA MET A 586 8.29 -9.39 -19.58
C MET A 586 9.04 -10.63 -19.08
N CYS A 587 9.33 -10.69 -17.77
CA CYS A 587 9.96 -11.86 -17.12
C CYS A 587 8.99 -12.64 -16.24
N HIS A 588 8.11 -11.95 -15.52
CA HIS A 588 7.09 -12.55 -14.66
C HIS A 588 5.81 -12.82 -15.47
N ASN A 589 5.90 -13.81 -16.36
CA ASN A 589 4.86 -14.14 -17.32
C ASN A 589 4.28 -15.55 -17.09
N PRO A 590 3.18 -15.92 -17.76
CA PRO A 590 2.46 -17.17 -17.51
C PRO A 590 3.22 -18.45 -17.88
N SER A 591 4.36 -18.34 -18.57
CA SER A 591 5.20 -19.50 -18.91
C SER A 591 6.45 -19.63 -18.03
N ASN A 592 6.65 -18.74 -17.06
CA ASN A 592 7.86 -18.73 -16.24
C ASN A 592 7.62 -19.21 -14.81
N THR A 593 8.59 -19.95 -14.27
CA THR A 593 8.63 -20.46 -12.91
C THR A 593 10.03 -20.26 -12.33
N ASP A 594 10.20 -20.48 -11.03
CA ASP A 594 11.52 -20.42 -10.38
C ASP A 594 12.35 -21.71 -10.54
N VAL A 595 11.91 -22.67 -11.36
CA VAL A 595 12.56 -23.99 -11.55
C VAL A 595 14.04 -23.92 -11.88
N GLY A 596 14.46 -22.89 -12.62
CA GLY A 596 15.85 -22.64 -12.98
C GLY A 596 16.73 -22.19 -11.81
N ARG A 597 16.14 -21.81 -10.67
CA ARG A 597 16.79 -21.30 -9.46
C ARG A 597 16.71 -22.26 -8.27
N ARG A 598 15.83 -23.26 -8.36
CA ARG A 598 15.62 -24.28 -7.33
C ARG A 598 16.85 -25.21 -7.21
N PRO A 599 17.13 -25.76 -6.01
CA PRO A 599 18.13 -26.80 -5.82
C PRO A 599 17.88 -28.00 -6.75
N LYS A 600 18.97 -28.63 -7.21
CA LYS A 600 18.93 -29.74 -8.16
C LYS A 600 19.65 -30.96 -7.59
N ASP A 601 19.13 -32.13 -7.90
CA ASP A 601 19.82 -33.39 -7.64
C ASP A 601 21.13 -33.44 -8.43
N ALA A 602 22.22 -33.79 -7.75
CA ALA A 602 23.56 -33.74 -8.34
C ALA A 602 23.79 -34.82 -9.41
N GLY A 603 23.03 -35.92 -9.39
CA GLY A 603 23.17 -37.02 -10.35
C GLY A 603 22.42 -36.79 -11.66
N THR A 604 21.22 -36.24 -11.56
CA THR A 604 20.27 -36.08 -12.68
C THR A 604 20.19 -34.63 -13.18
N GLY A 605 20.53 -33.64 -12.35
CA GLY A 605 20.36 -32.22 -12.68
C GLY A 605 18.90 -31.75 -12.69
N LEU A 606 17.97 -32.58 -12.21
CA LEU A 606 16.57 -32.25 -12.06
C LEU A 606 16.31 -31.51 -10.74
N PRO A 607 15.27 -30.64 -10.67
CA PRO A 607 14.87 -30.01 -9.41
C PRO A 607 14.51 -31.05 -8.32
N ASP A 608 15.04 -30.85 -7.11
CA ASP A 608 14.82 -31.76 -5.98
C ASP A 608 13.97 -31.09 -4.89
N SER A 609 12.70 -31.50 -4.83
CA SER A 609 11.73 -30.99 -3.85
C SER A 609 12.04 -31.40 -2.40
N SER A 610 12.87 -32.41 -2.17
CA SER A 610 13.28 -32.79 -0.81
C SER A 610 14.27 -31.78 -0.20
N MET A 611 14.86 -30.93 -1.03
CA MET A 611 15.82 -29.89 -0.64
C MET A 611 15.18 -28.50 -0.50
N THR A 612 13.89 -28.36 -0.77
CA THR A 612 13.17 -27.08 -0.73
C THR A 612 12.24 -27.01 0.49
N PRO A 613 12.18 -25.88 1.22
CA PRO A 613 11.34 -25.75 2.42
C PRO A 613 9.85 -25.99 2.19
N ASP A 614 9.35 -25.65 1.00
CA ASP A 614 7.94 -25.81 0.59
C ASP A 614 7.64 -27.18 -0.04
N GLY A 615 8.63 -28.06 -0.17
CA GLY A 615 8.46 -29.37 -0.79
C GLY A 615 8.10 -29.33 -2.28
N LYS A 616 8.37 -28.22 -2.99
CA LYS A 616 8.03 -28.04 -4.40
C LYS A 616 9.26 -28.09 -5.31
N LYS A 617 9.10 -28.67 -6.50
CA LYS A 617 10.12 -28.63 -7.55
C LYS A 617 10.25 -27.25 -8.20
N GLU A 618 9.15 -26.50 -8.20
CA GLU A 618 9.07 -25.14 -8.72
C GLU A 618 7.84 -24.42 -8.17
N GLU A 619 7.86 -23.10 -8.29
CA GLU A 619 6.74 -22.21 -8.03
C GLU A 619 6.56 -21.24 -9.20
N SER A 620 5.31 -20.94 -9.53
CA SER A 620 5.02 -19.99 -10.60
C SER A 620 5.49 -18.60 -10.22
N VAL A 621 6.20 -17.92 -11.12
CA VAL A 621 6.60 -16.53 -10.93
C VAL A 621 5.84 -15.58 -11.85
N ASP A 622 4.72 -16.05 -12.43
CA ASP A 622 3.81 -15.20 -13.17
C ASP A 622 3.32 -14.04 -12.29
N PHE A 623 3.36 -12.81 -12.81
CA PHE A 623 3.12 -11.61 -12.03
C PHE A 623 1.74 -11.63 -11.34
N LYS A 624 0.72 -12.16 -11.99
CA LYS A 624 -0.64 -12.25 -11.41
C LYS A 624 -0.73 -13.24 -10.24
N THR A 625 0.11 -14.26 -10.19
CA THR A 625 0.14 -15.24 -9.10
C THR A 625 1.10 -14.80 -8.00
N LEU A 626 2.27 -14.29 -8.39
CA LEU A 626 3.30 -13.81 -7.47
C LEU A 626 2.81 -12.64 -6.62
N ILE A 627 2.24 -11.59 -7.25
CA ILE A 627 1.83 -10.38 -6.52
C ILE A 627 0.64 -10.63 -5.61
N HIS A 628 -0.34 -11.43 -6.02
CA HIS A 628 -1.42 -11.84 -5.12
C HIS A 628 -0.90 -12.74 -4.01
N GLY A 629 -0.05 -13.71 -4.37
CA GLY A 629 0.49 -14.68 -3.43
C GLY A 629 1.29 -14.03 -2.31
N LEU A 630 2.20 -13.11 -2.64
CA LEU A 630 3.07 -12.46 -1.65
C LEU A 630 2.28 -11.56 -0.69
N HIS A 631 1.23 -10.89 -1.16
CA HIS A 631 0.43 -10.01 -0.32
C HIS A 631 -0.64 -10.76 0.48
N ALA A 632 -1.03 -11.98 0.07
CA ALA A 632 -2.02 -12.80 0.75
C ALA A 632 -1.40 -13.94 1.59
N ALA A 633 -0.07 -13.98 1.76
CA ALA A 633 0.67 -15.15 2.22
C ALA A 633 0.50 -15.52 3.71
N SER A 634 0.33 -14.55 4.61
CA SER A 634 0.25 -14.82 6.06
C SER A 634 -1.18 -15.15 6.50
N SER A 635 -1.50 -16.42 6.73
CA SER A 635 -2.81 -16.84 7.29
C SER A 635 -2.89 -16.86 8.81
N SER A 636 -1.76 -16.77 9.53
CA SER A 636 -1.73 -16.69 10.98
C SER A 636 -0.81 -15.57 11.49
N ASN A 637 -1.30 -14.82 12.47
CA ASN A 637 -0.50 -13.92 13.30
C ASN A 637 0.46 -14.74 14.16
N PHE A 638 1.49 -14.08 14.70
CA PHE A 638 2.46 -14.69 15.63
C PHE A 638 1.80 -15.28 16.90
N ASP A 639 0.64 -14.76 17.31
CA ASP A 639 -0.11 -15.27 18.47
C ASP A 639 -1.03 -16.47 18.13
N GLY A 640 -0.94 -17.01 16.92
CA GLY A 640 -1.73 -18.14 16.45
C GLY A 640 -3.19 -17.81 16.12
N THR A 641 -3.57 -16.53 16.09
CA THR A 641 -4.85 -16.07 15.52
C THR A 641 -4.74 -15.91 14.00
N ASP A 642 -5.87 -15.89 13.29
CA ASP A 642 -5.87 -15.68 11.83
C ASP A 642 -5.20 -14.33 11.47
N ALA A 643 -4.23 -14.35 10.56
CA ALA A 643 -3.65 -13.13 9.99
C ALA A 643 -4.49 -12.61 8.82
N HIS A 644 -4.08 -11.45 8.29
CA HIS A 644 -4.77 -10.74 7.21
C HIS A 644 -4.62 -11.40 5.82
N GLY A 645 -3.82 -12.45 5.66
CA GLY A 645 -3.70 -13.21 4.43
C GLY A 645 -4.82 -14.23 4.26
N PHE A 646 -4.99 -14.70 3.02
CA PHE A 646 -6.08 -15.61 2.64
C PHE A 646 -5.59 -17.01 2.28
N ARG A 647 -4.27 -17.17 2.13
CA ARG A 647 -3.67 -18.41 1.68
C ARG A 647 -3.51 -19.41 2.81
N GLU A 648 -4.06 -20.60 2.66
CA GLU A 648 -3.78 -21.74 3.54
C GLU A 648 -2.36 -22.30 3.34
N GLN A 649 -1.73 -22.02 2.19
CA GLN A 649 -0.36 -22.44 1.90
C GLN A 649 0.59 -21.25 1.78
N GLY A 650 1.75 -21.39 2.44
CA GLY A 650 2.85 -20.44 2.30
C GLY A 650 3.34 -20.27 0.87
N LEU A 651 4.09 -19.19 0.62
CA LEU A 651 4.71 -18.91 -0.67
C LEU A 651 6.22 -18.81 -0.51
N VAL A 652 6.95 -19.72 -1.14
CA VAL A 652 8.41 -19.70 -1.20
C VAL A 652 8.85 -19.58 -2.66
N VAL A 653 9.75 -18.63 -2.94
CA VAL A 653 10.27 -18.36 -4.29
C VAL A 653 11.79 -18.31 -4.27
N TYR A 654 12.43 -18.89 -5.29
CA TYR A 654 13.88 -18.88 -5.43
C TYR A 654 14.39 -17.78 -6.38
N GLY A 655 15.30 -16.96 -5.87
CA GLY A 655 15.89 -15.79 -6.53
C GLY A 655 17.27 -16.05 -7.17
N PHE A 656 18.07 -15.00 -7.31
CA PHE A 656 19.39 -15.09 -7.97
C PHE A 656 20.42 -15.74 -7.05
N GLY A 657 21.33 -16.54 -7.63
CA GLY A 657 22.28 -17.33 -6.84
C GLY A 657 21.64 -18.43 -5.99
N GLY A 658 20.35 -18.75 -6.22
CA GLY A 658 19.61 -19.72 -5.41
C GLY A 658 19.14 -19.17 -4.06
N SER A 659 19.02 -17.84 -3.92
CA SER A 659 18.48 -17.22 -2.71
C SER A 659 17.05 -17.67 -2.45
N THR A 660 16.76 -18.14 -1.24
CA THR A 660 15.40 -18.51 -0.82
C THR A 660 14.68 -17.28 -0.28
N HIS A 661 13.47 -17.03 -0.77
CA HIS A 661 12.57 -16.01 -0.23
C HIS A 661 11.29 -16.69 0.26
N ASP A 662 11.10 -16.72 1.58
CA ASP A 662 9.86 -17.21 2.20
C ASP A 662 8.97 -16.01 2.53
N TYR A 663 7.80 -15.95 1.90
CA TYR A 663 6.83 -14.87 2.09
C TYR A 663 5.70 -15.27 3.05
N SER A 664 5.73 -16.47 3.63
CA SER A 664 4.62 -17.03 4.42
C SER A 664 4.28 -16.21 5.68
N HIS A 665 5.18 -15.31 6.11
CA HIS A 665 4.99 -14.41 7.24
C HIS A 665 4.60 -12.98 6.82
N VAL A 666 4.68 -12.64 5.53
CA VAL A 666 4.44 -11.28 5.04
C VAL A 666 2.98 -10.88 5.26
N ARG A 667 2.80 -9.74 5.92
CA ARG A 667 1.49 -9.15 6.22
C ARG A 667 1.20 -7.99 5.27
N PHE A 668 -0.07 -7.85 4.90
CA PHE A 668 -0.54 -6.69 4.14
C PHE A 668 -1.14 -5.65 5.09
N PRO A 669 -0.72 -4.37 5.04
CA PRO A 669 -1.17 -3.36 6.00
C PRO A 669 -2.61 -2.88 5.76
N GLY A 670 -3.13 -2.99 4.53
CA GLY A 670 -4.47 -2.55 4.15
C GLY A 670 -5.51 -3.68 4.07
N ALA A 671 -6.59 -3.42 3.35
CA ALA A 671 -7.63 -4.40 3.06
C ALA A 671 -7.37 -5.08 1.72
N LEU A 672 -6.95 -6.35 1.73
CA LEU A 672 -6.70 -7.12 0.49
C LEU A 672 -7.95 -7.33 -0.37
N SER A 673 -9.15 -7.30 0.23
CA SER A 673 -10.40 -7.35 -0.52
C SER A 673 -10.61 -6.09 -1.39
N LYS A 674 -9.99 -4.97 -1.05
CA LYS A 674 -10.11 -3.73 -1.81
C LYS A 674 -9.23 -3.77 -3.07
N CYS A 675 -9.69 -4.46 -4.10
CA CYS A 675 -8.90 -4.74 -5.32
C CYS A 675 -8.29 -3.47 -5.96
N GLU A 676 -9.03 -2.35 -5.93
CA GLU A 676 -8.60 -1.06 -6.49
C GLU A 676 -7.42 -0.40 -5.74
N THR A 677 -6.99 -0.99 -4.62
CA THR A 677 -5.70 -0.67 -4.00
C THR A 677 -4.55 -0.86 -4.98
N CYS A 678 -4.58 -1.92 -5.79
CA CYS A 678 -3.57 -2.20 -6.83
C CYS A 678 -4.13 -2.05 -8.25
N HIS A 679 -5.38 -2.45 -8.46
CA HIS A 679 -5.98 -2.51 -9.79
C HIS A 679 -6.44 -1.14 -10.29
N LEU A 680 -6.30 -0.93 -11.60
CA LEU A 680 -7.06 0.11 -12.30
C LEU A 680 -8.56 -0.24 -12.28
N PRO A 681 -9.46 0.76 -12.41
CA PRO A 681 -10.89 0.55 -12.31
C PRO A 681 -11.40 -0.64 -13.14
N ASP A 682 -12.17 -1.48 -12.44
CA ASP A 682 -12.81 -2.69 -12.93
C ASP A 682 -11.86 -3.77 -13.51
N THR A 683 -10.52 -3.59 -13.59
CA THR A 683 -9.59 -4.57 -14.24
C THR A 683 -9.47 -5.90 -13.48
N TYR A 684 -10.07 -5.98 -12.30
CA TYR A 684 -10.16 -7.15 -11.44
C TYR A 684 -11.47 -7.93 -11.63
N THR A 685 -12.40 -7.44 -12.46
CA THR A 685 -13.73 -8.05 -12.68
C THR A 685 -13.72 -9.01 -13.87
N LEU A 686 -14.59 -10.03 -13.84
CA LEU A 686 -14.81 -10.95 -14.98
C LEU A 686 -15.77 -10.35 -16.02
N ALA A 687 -15.48 -9.13 -16.47
CA ALA A 687 -16.28 -8.39 -17.44
C ALA A 687 -15.84 -8.64 -18.89
N ASP A 688 -16.81 -8.60 -19.83
CA ASP A 688 -16.48 -8.44 -21.24
C ASP A 688 -16.03 -7.02 -21.54
N ARG A 689 -14.80 -6.89 -22.05
CA ARG A 689 -14.17 -5.61 -22.43
C ARG A 689 -13.70 -5.57 -23.87
N SER A 690 -14.12 -6.55 -24.67
CA SER A 690 -13.77 -6.61 -26.09
C SER A 690 -14.23 -5.34 -26.84
N GLY A 691 -15.37 -4.77 -26.45
CA GLY A 691 -15.93 -3.54 -27.04
C GLY A 691 -15.15 -2.25 -26.75
N SER A 692 -14.25 -2.23 -25.77
CA SER A 692 -13.41 -1.07 -25.42
C SER A 692 -11.95 -1.23 -25.84
N GLY A 693 -11.64 -2.20 -26.71
CA GLY A 693 -10.27 -2.49 -27.14
C GLY A 693 -9.43 -3.22 -26.08
N GLY A 694 -10.05 -3.77 -25.04
CA GLY A 694 -9.38 -4.55 -23.99
C GLY A 694 -9.58 -6.06 -24.14
N ALA A 695 -8.79 -6.85 -23.41
CA ALA A 695 -9.00 -8.29 -23.31
C ALA A 695 -10.35 -8.59 -22.61
N ASN A 696 -11.09 -9.59 -23.11
CA ASN A 696 -12.33 -10.03 -22.47
C ASN A 696 -12.00 -10.95 -21.29
N TRP A 697 -12.28 -10.48 -20.07
CA TRP A 697 -12.01 -11.21 -18.83
C TRP A 697 -13.09 -12.23 -18.50
N ALA A 698 -14.25 -12.18 -19.17
CA ALA A 698 -15.26 -13.22 -19.05
C ALA A 698 -14.87 -14.50 -19.80
N LEU A 699 -14.00 -14.40 -20.82
CA LEU A 699 -13.51 -15.50 -21.65
C LEU A 699 -11.99 -15.38 -21.86
N PRO A 700 -11.19 -15.43 -20.78
CA PRO A 700 -9.79 -15.01 -20.81
C PRO A 700 -8.94 -15.77 -21.85
N ALA A 701 -9.12 -17.09 -21.96
CA ALA A 701 -8.30 -17.92 -22.84
C ALA A 701 -8.49 -17.55 -24.33
N LEU A 702 -9.71 -17.22 -24.74
CA LEU A 702 -10.04 -16.82 -26.12
C LEU A 702 -9.45 -15.46 -26.52
N PHE A 703 -9.09 -14.63 -25.53
CA PHE A 703 -8.55 -13.29 -25.73
C PHE A 703 -7.07 -13.20 -25.37
N GLY A 704 -6.37 -14.35 -25.40
CA GLY A 704 -4.92 -14.42 -25.26
C GLY A 704 -4.41 -14.28 -23.83
N ILE A 705 -5.28 -14.38 -22.82
CA ILE A 705 -4.87 -14.47 -21.42
C ILE A 705 -4.58 -15.93 -21.10
N ARG A 706 -3.33 -16.22 -20.71
CA ARG A 706 -2.86 -17.59 -20.49
C ARG A 706 -2.96 -18.04 -19.03
N GLY A 707 -2.99 -19.36 -18.86
CA GLY A 707 -2.80 -20.01 -17.57
C GLY A 707 -1.37 -19.87 -17.04
N SER A 708 -1.17 -19.91 -15.74
CA SER A 708 0.17 -19.87 -15.12
C SER A 708 0.77 -21.28 -15.09
N THR A 709 2.02 -21.42 -15.53
CA THR A 709 2.76 -22.69 -15.47
C THR A 709 3.01 -23.12 -14.03
N VAL A 710 2.82 -24.42 -13.77
CA VAL A 710 3.01 -25.06 -12.46
C VAL A 710 3.88 -26.32 -12.51
N ASP A 711 4.11 -26.89 -13.69
CA ASP A 711 5.11 -27.93 -13.92
C ASP A 711 5.76 -27.65 -15.28
N SER A 712 7.03 -27.26 -15.26
CA SER A 712 7.84 -26.99 -16.43
C SER A 712 8.60 -28.24 -16.83
N ALA A 713 8.54 -28.62 -18.10
CA ALA A 713 9.13 -29.86 -18.59
C ALA A 713 8.66 -31.15 -17.86
N PRO A 714 7.33 -31.37 -17.68
CA PRO A 714 6.80 -32.50 -16.91
C PRO A 714 7.16 -33.88 -17.48
N ASN A 715 7.57 -33.91 -18.76
CA ASN A 715 7.94 -35.13 -19.50
C ASN A 715 9.45 -35.31 -19.66
N ALA A 716 10.29 -34.60 -18.89
CA ALA A 716 11.73 -34.79 -18.92
C ALA A 716 12.11 -36.22 -18.51
N ALA A 717 13.18 -36.74 -19.13
CA ALA A 717 13.72 -38.05 -18.83
C ALA A 717 14.10 -38.14 -17.33
N PRO A 718 13.86 -39.27 -16.65
CA PRO A 718 14.20 -39.42 -15.23
C PRO A 718 15.69 -39.26 -14.90
N ASP A 719 16.57 -39.39 -15.89
CA ASP A 719 18.01 -39.15 -15.77
C ASP A 719 18.42 -37.68 -16.05
N GLY A 720 17.45 -36.82 -16.38
CA GLY A 720 17.63 -35.40 -16.69
C GLY A 720 18.34 -35.10 -18.02
N SER A 721 18.60 -36.11 -18.85
CA SER A 721 19.38 -35.97 -20.08
C SER A 721 18.80 -34.99 -21.11
N ASP A 722 17.48 -34.77 -21.10
CA ASP A 722 16.77 -33.85 -22.00
C ASP A 722 16.13 -32.65 -21.28
N PHE A 723 16.35 -32.47 -19.97
CA PHE A 723 15.65 -31.48 -19.16
C PHE A 723 15.78 -30.05 -19.71
N THR A 724 16.99 -29.62 -20.09
CA THR A 724 17.21 -28.29 -20.69
C THR A 724 16.45 -28.10 -22.01
N ALA A 725 16.38 -29.15 -22.84
CA ALA A 725 15.67 -29.08 -24.11
C ALA A 725 14.15 -29.04 -23.91
N LYS A 726 13.65 -29.78 -22.91
CA LYS A 726 12.23 -29.75 -22.52
C LYS A 726 11.83 -28.43 -21.88
N LEU A 727 12.68 -27.85 -21.04
CA LEU A 727 12.45 -26.54 -20.42
C LEU A 727 12.40 -25.39 -21.45
N ALA A 728 13.04 -25.57 -22.60
CA ALA A 728 12.95 -24.63 -23.72
C ALA A 728 11.63 -24.73 -24.50
N ASN A 729 10.91 -25.85 -24.36
CA ASN A 729 9.66 -26.12 -25.05
C ASN A 729 8.46 -25.93 -24.11
N GLN A 730 7.76 -24.81 -24.25
CA GLN A 730 6.63 -24.49 -23.37
C GLN A 730 5.32 -25.16 -23.78
N ALA A 731 5.30 -25.85 -24.93
CA ALA A 731 4.09 -26.43 -25.50
C ALA A 731 3.54 -27.63 -24.71
N ASP A 732 4.38 -28.29 -23.90
CA ASP A 732 3.97 -29.42 -23.06
C ASP A 732 3.96 -29.13 -21.55
N ASP A 733 4.20 -27.87 -21.16
CA ASP A 733 4.10 -27.43 -19.76
C ASP A 733 2.69 -27.63 -19.20
N TRP A 734 2.62 -27.98 -17.91
CA TRP A 734 1.34 -28.03 -17.22
C TRP A 734 1.02 -26.67 -16.63
N LYS A 735 -0.17 -26.19 -16.95
CA LYS A 735 -0.67 -24.88 -16.52
C LYS A 735 -1.97 -24.99 -15.76
N TYR A 736 -2.17 -24.09 -14.81
CA TYR A 736 -3.50 -23.81 -14.27
C TYR A 736 -4.34 -23.12 -15.34
N SER A 737 -5.67 -23.24 -15.30
CA SER A 737 -6.53 -22.48 -16.19
C SER A 737 -6.47 -20.96 -15.87
N PRO A 738 -6.71 -20.06 -16.84
CA PRO A 738 -6.45 -18.63 -16.69
C PRO A 738 -7.12 -17.93 -15.50
N THR A 739 -8.42 -18.19 -15.25
CA THR A 739 -9.15 -17.60 -14.12
C THR A 739 -8.73 -18.25 -12.80
N ALA A 740 -8.62 -19.58 -12.76
CA ALA A 740 -8.17 -20.31 -11.58
C ALA A 740 -6.79 -19.86 -11.11
N SER A 741 -5.86 -19.60 -12.05
CA SER A 741 -4.51 -19.09 -11.75
C SER A 741 -4.51 -17.81 -10.91
N VAL A 742 -5.54 -16.98 -11.04
CA VAL A 742 -5.70 -15.73 -10.30
C VAL A 742 -6.38 -15.99 -8.97
N CYS A 743 -7.54 -16.65 -8.98
CA CYS A 743 -8.35 -16.86 -7.78
C CYS A 743 -7.61 -17.74 -6.75
N SER A 744 -6.92 -18.79 -7.21
CA SER A 744 -6.16 -19.68 -6.33
C SER A 744 -4.83 -19.08 -5.87
N ALA A 745 -4.45 -17.88 -6.32
CA ALA A 745 -3.29 -17.19 -5.79
C ALA A 745 -3.54 -16.67 -4.35
N CYS A 746 -4.81 -16.44 -4.00
CA CYS A 746 -5.26 -16.09 -2.65
C CYS A 746 -6.13 -17.19 -2.02
N HIS A 747 -6.98 -17.87 -2.80
CA HIS A 747 -7.88 -18.94 -2.32
C HIS A 747 -7.34 -20.32 -2.70
N ASP A 748 -6.22 -20.70 -2.09
CA ASP A 748 -5.48 -21.94 -2.39
C ASP A 748 -5.94 -23.16 -1.56
N GLY A 749 -6.91 -22.95 -0.67
CA GLY A 749 -7.49 -23.99 0.16
C GLY A 749 -8.20 -25.11 -0.61
N THR A 750 -8.42 -26.24 0.07
CA THR A 750 -8.99 -27.45 -0.56
C THR A 750 -10.39 -27.19 -1.13
N LEU A 751 -11.30 -26.63 -0.32
CA LEU A 751 -12.69 -26.40 -0.72
C LEU A 751 -12.83 -25.39 -1.87
N PRO A 752 -12.16 -24.21 -1.85
CA PRO A 752 -12.15 -23.32 -3.01
C PRO A 752 -11.66 -23.99 -4.29
N ARG A 753 -10.60 -24.81 -4.22
CA ARG A 753 -10.07 -25.50 -5.40
C ARG A 753 -11.00 -26.57 -5.95
N GLU A 754 -11.68 -27.33 -5.09
CA GLU A 754 -12.73 -28.27 -5.50
C GLU A 754 -13.89 -27.53 -6.19
N HIS A 755 -14.37 -26.43 -5.59
CA HIS A 755 -15.39 -25.57 -6.19
C HIS A 755 -14.98 -25.05 -7.57
N MET A 756 -13.75 -24.56 -7.72
CA MET A 756 -13.24 -24.10 -9.02
C MET A 756 -13.20 -25.25 -10.04
N THR A 757 -12.77 -26.45 -9.63
CA THR A 757 -12.69 -27.64 -10.50
C THR A 757 -14.07 -28.06 -11.00
N ASP A 758 -15.07 -28.08 -10.12
CA ASP A 758 -16.47 -28.37 -10.48
C ASP A 758 -17.04 -27.38 -11.51
N ASN A 759 -16.45 -26.18 -11.60
CA ASN A 759 -16.85 -25.12 -12.53
C ASN A 759 -15.90 -24.98 -13.75
N GLY A 760 -15.08 -26.01 -14.00
CA GLY A 760 -14.26 -26.13 -15.21
C GLY A 760 -12.82 -25.61 -15.06
N ALA A 761 -12.35 -25.31 -13.85
CA ALA A 761 -10.94 -25.01 -13.63
C ALA A 761 -10.05 -26.24 -13.84
N ILE A 762 -8.83 -26.00 -14.32
CA ILE A 762 -7.78 -27.02 -14.41
C ILE A 762 -6.62 -26.59 -13.52
N PHE A 763 -6.08 -27.52 -12.72
CA PHE A 763 -4.93 -27.29 -11.83
C PHE A 763 -3.70 -28.09 -12.28
N GLY A 764 -3.35 -28.00 -13.57
CA GLY A 764 -2.25 -28.74 -14.19
C GLY A 764 -2.66 -30.05 -14.87
N GLY A 765 -1.69 -30.73 -15.50
CA GLY A 765 -1.88 -31.96 -16.27
C GLY A 765 -1.64 -31.79 -17.78
N ALA A 766 -1.44 -32.93 -18.46
CA ALA A 766 -1.07 -32.95 -19.87
C ALA A 766 -2.12 -32.27 -20.75
N GLY A 767 -1.69 -31.29 -21.56
CA GLY A 767 -2.55 -30.55 -22.48
C GLY A 767 -3.46 -29.53 -21.81
N SER A 768 -3.25 -29.16 -20.54
CA SER A 768 -4.13 -28.26 -19.81
C SER A 768 -4.32 -26.90 -20.50
N GLU A 769 -3.26 -26.30 -21.03
CA GLU A 769 -3.32 -25.05 -21.78
C GLU A 769 -4.11 -25.20 -23.09
N GLN A 770 -3.86 -26.28 -23.86
CA GLN A 770 -4.53 -26.52 -25.14
C GLN A 770 -6.04 -26.69 -24.95
N VAL A 771 -6.45 -27.47 -23.93
CA VAL A 771 -7.87 -27.63 -23.59
C VAL A 771 -8.52 -26.27 -23.33
N MET A 772 -7.87 -25.40 -22.55
CA MET A 772 -8.41 -24.07 -22.26
C MET A 772 -8.53 -23.19 -23.50
N GLN A 773 -7.52 -23.19 -24.37
CA GLN A 773 -7.53 -22.41 -25.61
C GLN A 773 -8.61 -22.88 -26.59
N ASP A 774 -8.86 -24.19 -26.66
CA ASP A 774 -9.82 -24.76 -27.60
C ASP A 774 -11.27 -24.65 -27.14
N THR A 775 -11.51 -24.64 -25.83
CA THR A 775 -12.87 -24.86 -25.28
C THR A 775 -13.35 -23.80 -24.30
N ASN A 776 -12.45 -23.03 -23.67
CA ASN A 776 -12.76 -22.08 -22.61
C ASN A 776 -13.80 -22.62 -21.59
N ILE A 777 -13.46 -23.73 -20.94
CA ILE A 777 -14.37 -24.48 -20.05
C ILE A 777 -14.68 -23.79 -18.72
N GLU A 778 -13.90 -22.77 -18.31
CA GLU A 778 -14.15 -22.02 -17.08
C GLU A 778 -15.49 -21.27 -17.17
N SER A 779 -16.41 -21.60 -16.27
CA SER A 779 -17.75 -21.01 -16.21
C SER A 779 -17.89 -19.92 -15.15
N CYS A 780 -16.77 -19.44 -14.59
CA CYS A 780 -16.71 -18.54 -13.44
C CYS A 780 -17.54 -17.26 -13.63
N ALA A 781 -17.48 -16.64 -14.82
CA ALA A 781 -18.18 -15.39 -15.12
C ALA A 781 -19.71 -15.50 -15.10
N VAL A 782 -20.28 -16.72 -15.14
CA VAL A 782 -21.73 -16.94 -15.01
C VAL A 782 -22.22 -16.48 -13.64
N CYS A 783 -21.43 -16.74 -12.60
CA CYS A 783 -21.77 -16.44 -11.20
C CYS A 783 -21.01 -15.23 -10.65
N HIS A 784 -19.74 -15.07 -11.05
CA HIS A 784 -18.83 -14.04 -10.56
C HIS A 784 -18.64 -12.84 -11.51
N GLY A 785 -19.34 -12.84 -12.65
CA GLY A 785 -19.32 -11.69 -13.56
C GLY A 785 -20.05 -10.45 -13.00
N PRO A 786 -19.89 -9.28 -13.65
CA PRO A 786 -20.58 -8.06 -13.25
C PRO A 786 -22.10 -8.22 -13.17
N GLY A 787 -22.70 -7.76 -12.06
CA GLY A 787 -24.15 -7.81 -11.81
C GLY A 787 -24.72 -9.21 -11.63
N LYS A 788 -23.87 -10.21 -11.38
CA LYS A 788 -24.28 -11.59 -11.06
C LYS A 788 -24.43 -11.79 -9.55
N LEU A 789 -24.94 -12.95 -9.16
CA LEU A 789 -25.28 -13.28 -7.77
C LEU A 789 -24.10 -13.11 -6.80
N VAL A 790 -22.89 -13.47 -7.25
CA VAL A 790 -21.65 -13.39 -6.48
C VAL A 790 -20.58 -12.65 -7.27
N ASP A 791 -20.97 -11.51 -7.88
CA ASP A 791 -20.06 -10.59 -8.58
C ASP A 791 -18.79 -10.34 -7.75
N VAL A 792 -17.62 -10.49 -8.38
CA VAL A 792 -16.32 -10.23 -7.73
C VAL A 792 -16.29 -8.88 -7.03
N LYS A 793 -16.83 -7.83 -7.66
CA LYS A 793 -16.86 -6.48 -7.08
C LYS A 793 -17.73 -6.43 -5.84
N LEU A 794 -18.88 -7.11 -5.86
CA LEU A 794 -19.79 -7.15 -4.73
C LEU A 794 -19.15 -7.90 -3.56
N VAL A 795 -18.60 -9.10 -3.79
CA VAL A 795 -18.13 -9.96 -2.69
C VAL A 795 -16.80 -9.52 -2.07
N HIS A 796 -16.07 -8.62 -2.73
CA HIS A 796 -14.83 -8.04 -2.23
C HIS A 796 -14.98 -6.56 -1.81
N ASP A 797 -16.19 -5.98 -1.90
CA ASP A 797 -16.47 -4.66 -1.34
C ASP A 797 -16.56 -4.74 0.20
N GLU A 798 -15.98 -3.76 0.91
CA GLU A 798 -16.06 -3.64 2.36
C GLU A 798 -17.53 -3.59 2.85
N ALA A 799 -18.45 -3.12 2.01
CA ALA A 799 -19.88 -3.08 2.30
C ALA A 799 -20.59 -4.45 2.26
N PHE A 800 -19.99 -5.50 1.69
CA PHE A 800 -20.63 -6.82 1.59
C PHE A 800 -20.27 -7.76 2.75
N ALA A 801 -19.11 -7.56 3.40
CA ALA A 801 -18.75 -8.29 4.61
C ALA A 801 -19.76 -8.07 5.75
N SER A 802 -20.38 -6.88 5.82
CA SER A 802 -21.46 -6.58 6.77
C SER A 802 -22.81 -7.20 6.36
N PHE A 803 -23.03 -7.48 5.07
CA PHE A 803 -24.27 -8.05 4.56
C PHE A 803 -24.34 -9.58 4.74
N LEU A 804 -23.26 -10.33 4.50
CA LEU A 804 -23.31 -11.80 4.64
C LEU A 804 -23.32 -12.30 6.09
N GLY A 805 -22.78 -11.53 7.04
CA GLY A 805 -22.86 -11.86 8.47
C GLY A 805 -24.30 -11.94 9.01
N GLU A 806 -25.29 -11.42 8.27
CA GLU A 806 -26.71 -11.55 8.61
C GLU A 806 -27.41 -12.75 7.94
N PHE A 807 -26.84 -13.34 6.89
CA PHE A 807 -27.52 -14.33 6.05
C PHE A 807 -26.88 -15.72 5.98
N ILE A 808 -25.61 -15.86 6.38
CA ILE A 808 -24.95 -17.16 6.51
C ILE A 808 -24.34 -17.23 7.93
N PRO A 809 -24.85 -18.12 8.80
CA PRO A 809 -24.47 -18.19 10.21
C PRO A 809 -23.03 -18.66 10.46
#